data_AF-A0A948FBQ9-F1
#
_entry.id   AF-A0A948FBQ9-F1
#
_cell.length_a   1.000
_cell.length_b   1.000
_cell.length_c   1.000
_cell.angle_alpha   90.00
_cell.angle_beta   90.00
_cell.angle_gamma   90.00
#
_symmetry.space_group_name_H-M   'P 1'
#
loop_
_entity.id
_entity.type
_entity.pdbx_description
1 polymer ?
#
loop_
_entity_poly.entity_id
_entity_poly.type
_entity_poly.pdbx_seq_one_letter_code
_entity_poly.pdbx_strand_id
1 'polypeptide(L)'
;MPQKREVRNFPCFILTALIIALFSYGCHNPNEETSVTPTIDAAHSQISFEVAGAWADVTFSHKAHSQSLGDNCAECHSHPETQYETNWNCRSCHSEDDPEELCGTDDSGHDCLYSQCVGCHQGLTTDPTPNCMDCHEGAQVTVNSGQFLDSPVQGLMFKTRTQGGITDVNGLFQYIEGEIITFSINGVILGYALAGPILTPLDLVTDAIAATDPTVSNICRLLQTFDVDGDPTNGIIIPSEVLNLIAGRVIDVSATPQEFENNIELQGLLDELNAAGIFTDGSHLLVSANDAQSHLIETLAEIALIGNSSPTASNVQISGNLYVGATLTGSYTYNDADGDPQGTSLLQWYRADDSSGTNIAAISVATSSTYDLVVGDQARYVFYEVTPVAATGRTPGAAVRSQAVGPVTPNQSPVATVYGISGPFCDNCPLTAAYGYSDAEGDVEGASTFQWYLTDALGTSKAAIPGAATLSYTPDLIDIGEYLIFEVLPISATGTPQGNSAWSAVLGPVTADPANATPVVSSINISGNLWINFPLTATYQYSDFEGDPEGVSTFQWYRYDSDGSNEQLISGATTLFYTPTPPDDEGKLLKIEITPVATAGNTPGTPIKSSPAGPITVNDPPIAMDLLMEGYGCVHFAHTAHYTYSDPDGDLQDVGATTIEWYESATGSSSDAAAISGATSVTYYPTIGQAGSYIAFRVTPVASTGDTSGITEESSWVGPLTQTITVYGEITAPDDVDHWPFKLTQTTNIEINVESYEGWAFGSFSHNDPQLCFECHYNGYGPDDLFFPAGGPTNGVNNDKLISNIVLLDAARSTAAEADTGYRKDWAEPCALMGGELGFPGCDHPEAFNTRSGLNPYLDISNMPAGMYFLAIGAQPLSVNDAWDGVNDGGGGSFGHSWVAEADWNADNYDPQPAPTDYKNYKITFTFN
;
A
#
# COMPACT_ATOMS: atom_id res chain seq x y z
N MET A 1 45.91 -0.99 -83.08
CA MET A 1 46.62 -1.99 -83.91
C MET A 1 46.43 -3.36 -83.26
N PRO A 2 46.30 -4.48 -83.99
CA PRO A 2 45.83 -4.59 -85.36
C PRO A 2 44.94 -5.85 -85.65
N GLN A 3 44.08 -5.69 -86.67
CA GLN A 3 43.90 -6.62 -87.83
C GLN A 3 43.05 -7.90 -87.64
N LYS A 4 41.88 -7.96 -88.29
CA LYS A 4 41.60 -8.30 -89.72
C LYS A 4 41.78 -9.79 -90.04
N ARG A 5 40.71 -10.44 -90.53
CA ARG A 5 40.57 -10.80 -91.96
C ARG A 5 39.22 -11.43 -92.30
N GLU A 6 38.58 -10.84 -93.31
CA GLU A 6 37.47 -11.33 -94.13
C GLU A 6 37.93 -12.30 -95.23
N VAL A 7 37.06 -13.22 -95.68
CA VAL A 7 36.85 -13.72 -97.08
C VAL A 7 35.44 -14.36 -97.12
N ARG A 8 34.38 -13.94 -97.84
CA ARG A 8 34.00 -13.75 -99.27
C ARG A 8 33.64 -15.02 -100.12
N ASN A 9 32.30 -15.17 -100.33
CA ASN A 9 31.54 -15.30 -101.61
C ASN A 9 31.17 -16.65 -102.33
N PHE A 10 29.84 -16.84 -102.48
CA PHE A 10 29.02 -17.30 -103.67
C PHE A 10 28.98 -18.82 -104.09
N PRO A 11 27.96 -19.33 -104.85
CA PRO A 11 26.48 -19.13 -104.84
C PRO A 11 25.60 -20.40 -105.12
N CYS A 12 24.26 -20.23 -105.00
CA CYS A 12 23.13 -20.91 -105.67
C CYS A 12 23.07 -22.44 -105.82
N PHE A 13 22.05 -23.09 -105.21
CA PHE A 13 21.00 -23.91 -105.87
C PHE A 13 20.08 -24.53 -104.78
N ILE A 14 18.78 -24.25 -104.86
CA ILE A 14 17.66 -25.22 -104.85
C ILE A 14 17.53 -26.26 -103.68
N LEU A 15 16.31 -26.26 -103.10
CA LEU A 15 15.56 -27.38 -102.47
C LEU A 15 16.05 -27.98 -101.13
N THR A 16 15.11 -28.04 -100.18
CA THR A 16 14.95 -29.02 -99.07
C THR A 16 16.21 -29.46 -98.31
N ALA A 17 16.26 -29.09 -97.03
CA ALA A 17 17.14 -29.66 -95.97
C ALA A 17 18.50 -29.01 -95.69
N LEU A 18 18.64 -27.68 -95.79
CA LEU A 18 19.79 -26.97 -95.20
C LEU A 18 19.41 -25.65 -94.49
N ILE A 19 18.21 -25.65 -93.89
CA ILE A 19 17.86 -24.77 -92.76
C ILE A 19 18.33 -25.41 -91.41
N ILE A 20 18.90 -26.63 -91.47
CA ILE A 20 19.54 -27.34 -90.36
C ILE A 20 21.05 -27.03 -90.34
N ALA A 21 21.44 -25.77 -90.13
CA ALA A 21 22.83 -25.38 -89.81
C ALA A 21 22.99 -23.92 -89.34
N LEU A 22 21.89 -23.19 -89.10
CA LEU A 22 21.86 -22.17 -88.03
C LEU A 22 21.65 -22.84 -86.65
N PHE A 23 21.48 -24.16 -86.64
CA PHE A 23 21.68 -25.03 -85.49
C PHE A 23 23.11 -25.57 -85.53
N SER A 24 23.86 -25.52 -84.42
CA SER A 24 25.14 -26.25 -84.14
C SER A 24 26.44 -25.44 -84.00
N TYR A 25 26.41 -24.23 -83.45
CA TYR A 25 27.37 -23.85 -82.39
C TYR A 25 26.67 -22.91 -81.42
N GLY A 26 25.72 -23.51 -80.70
CA GLY A 26 24.81 -22.89 -79.75
C GLY A 26 23.85 -23.94 -79.21
N CYS A 27 24.36 -25.15 -78.94
CA CYS A 27 23.62 -26.21 -78.25
C CYS A 27 24.39 -26.60 -76.99
N HIS A 28 24.20 -25.82 -75.93
CA HIS A 28 23.90 -26.34 -74.60
C HIS A 28 23.11 -25.28 -73.84
N ASN A 29 21.83 -25.55 -73.61
CA ASN A 29 21.10 -25.04 -72.45
C ASN A 29 21.83 -25.52 -71.18
N PRO A 30 21.76 -24.86 -70.01
CA PRO A 30 20.76 -23.88 -69.60
C PRO A 30 21.36 -22.56 -69.07
N ASN A 31 20.72 -21.44 -69.37
CA ASN A 31 20.37 -20.49 -68.34
C ASN A 31 18.88 -20.26 -68.56
N GLU A 32 18.09 -21.14 -67.95
CA GLU A 32 16.84 -20.69 -67.36
C GLU A 32 17.23 -19.42 -66.58
N GLU A 33 16.86 -18.25 -67.08
CA GLU A 33 16.47 -17.22 -66.14
C GLU A 33 15.29 -17.85 -65.41
N THR A 34 15.60 -18.42 -64.25
CA THR A 34 14.64 -18.68 -63.21
C THR A 34 13.97 -17.35 -62.95
N SER A 35 12.90 -17.09 -63.70
CA SER A 35 11.81 -16.26 -63.22
C SER A 35 11.48 -16.83 -61.86
N VAL A 36 11.98 -16.19 -60.81
CA VAL A 36 11.50 -16.45 -59.47
C VAL A 36 10.13 -15.77 -59.45
N THR A 37 9.15 -16.39 -60.09
CA THR A 37 7.75 -16.15 -59.74
C THR A 37 7.68 -16.44 -58.24
N PRO A 38 7.31 -15.46 -57.40
CA PRO A 38 7.10 -15.71 -55.99
C PRO A 38 6.16 -16.92 -55.86
N THR A 39 6.57 -17.97 -55.15
CA THR A 39 5.67 -19.08 -54.88
C THR A 39 4.52 -18.54 -54.03
N ILE A 40 3.34 -18.41 -54.64
CA ILE A 40 2.10 -18.10 -53.93
C ILE A 40 1.84 -19.25 -52.95
N ASP A 41 2.18 -19.02 -51.68
CA ASP A 41 1.90 -19.95 -50.60
C ASP A 41 0.39 -20.06 -50.34
N ALA A 42 -0.02 -20.93 -49.42
CA ALA A 42 -1.44 -21.11 -49.12
C ALA A 42 -2.11 -19.82 -48.60
N ALA A 43 -1.37 -18.93 -47.93
CA ALA A 43 -1.86 -17.66 -47.38
C ALA A 43 -1.99 -16.57 -48.45
N HIS A 44 -1.14 -16.56 -49.49
CA HIS A 44 -1.22 -15.66 -50.63
C HIS A 44 -2.20 -16.12 -51.72
N SER A 45 -2.82 -17.29 -51.55
CA SER A 45 -3.74 -17.81 -52.55
C SER A 45 -5.07 -17.05 -52.62
N GLN A 46 -5.39 -16.35 -51.53
CA GLN A 46 -6.58 -15.53 -51.33
C GLN A 46 -6.15 -14.32 -50.48
N ILE A 47 -6.35 -13.12 -50.99
CA ILE A 47 -5.92 -11.86 -50.36
C ILE A 47 -7.17 -11.06 -50.03
N SER A 48 -7.25 -10.55 -48.80
CA SER A 48 -8.32 -9.65 -48.39
C SER A 48 -7.86 -8.21 -48.52
N PHE A 49 -8.65 -7.37 -49.15
CA PHE A 49 -8.46 -5.92 -49.15
C PHE A 49 -9.41 -5.29 -48.13
N GLU A 50 -8.87 -4.67 -47.09
CA GLU A 50 -9.63 -3.82 -46.17
C GLU A 50 -10.16 -2.60 -46.95
N VAL A 51 -11.48 -2.44 -46.94
CA VAL A 51 -12.17 -1.30 -47.51
C VAL A 51 -12.86 -0.54 -46.37
N ALA A 52 -12.53 0.72 -46.17
CA ALA A 52 -13.16 1.53 -45.13
C ALA A 52 -14.66 1.72 -45.43
N GLY A 53 -15.54 1.36 -44.47
CA GLY A 53 -16.98 1.61 -44.51
C GLY A 53 -17.88 0.36 -44.56
N ALA A 54 -19.10 0.53 -45.09
CA ALA A 54 -20.24 -0.40 -44.96
C ALA A 54 -20.19 -1.73 -45.76
N TRP A 55 -19.03 -2.18 -46.22
CA TRP A 55 -18.89 -3.41 -47.02
C TRP A 55 -17.91 -4.37 -46.35
N ALA A 56 -18.11 -5.69 -46.49
CA ALA A 56 -17.11 -6.65 -46.06
C ALA A 56 -15.86 -6.58 -46.96
N ASP A 57 -14.71 -6.97 -46.39
CA ASP A 57 -13.44 -7.04 -47.11
C ASP A 57 -13.58 -7.77 -48.45
N VAL A 58 -12.97 -7.20 -49.49
CA VAL A 58 -12.93 -7.85 -50.80
C VAL A 58 -12.00 -9.05 -50.68
N THR A 59 -12.56 -10.24 -50.79
CA THR A 59 -11.77 -11.46 -50.75
C THR A 59 -11.36 -11.85 -52.18
N PHE A 60 -10.15 -11.46 -52.56
CA PHE A 60 -9.60 -11.66 -53.90
C PHE A 60 -8.92 -13.02 -54.04
N SER A 61 -9.36 -13.83 -55.02
CA SER A 61 -8.75 -15.12 -55.34
C SER A 61 -7.47 -14.95 -56.17
N HIS A 62 -6.44 -14.40 -55.53
CA HIS A 62 -5.17 -14.00 -56.17
C HIS A 62 -4.51 -15.13 -56.97
N LYS A 63 -4.50 -16.37 -56.46
CA LYS A 63 -3.93 -17.52 -57.17
C LYS A 63 -4.71 -17.92 -58.42
N ALA A 64 -6.02 -17.77 -58.41
CA ALA A 64 -6.85 -18.10 -59.57
C ALA A 64 -6.67 -17.09 -60.69
N HIS A 65 -6.54 -15.80 -60.34
CA HIS A 65 -6.35 -14.70 -61.29
C HIS A 65 -4.92 -14.67 -61.86
N SER A 66 -3.89 -14.89 -61.05
CA SER A 66 -2.51 -15.03 -61.55
C SER A 66 -2.39 -16.19 -62.53
N GLN A 67 -2.97 -17.36 -62.22
CA GLN A 67 -2.94 -18.52 -63.11
C GLN A 67 -3.66 -18.29 -64.45
N SER A 68 -4.75 -17.52 -64.46
CA SER A 68 -5.49 -17.22 -65.70
C SER A 68 -4.77 -16.19 -66.59
N LEU A 69 -3.91 -15.35 -66.00
CA LEU A 69 -3.06 -14.38 -66.69
C LEU A 69 -1.63 -14.91 -66.99
N GLY A 70 -1.34 -16.17 -66.64
CA GLY A 70 -0.04 -16.80 -66.89
C GLY A 70 1.08 -16.40 -65.92
N ASP A 71 0.72 -16.13 -64.66
CA ASP A 71 1.61 -15.73 -63.56
C ASP A 71 2.40 -14.43 -63.83
N ASN A 72 1.88 -13.54 -64.68
CA ASN A 72 2.47 -12.24 -64.94
C ASN A 72 2.07 -11.21 -63.87
N CYS A 73 2.86 -11.11 -62.80
CA CYS A 73 2.57 -10.24 -61.66
C CYS A 73 2.54 -8.74 -62.01
N ALA A 74 3.21 -8.32 -63.09
CA ALA A 74 3.32 -6.92 -63.51
C ALA A 74 2.03 -6.33 -64.08
N GLU A 75 1.03 -7.16 -64.41
CA GLU A 75 -0.29 -6.70 -64.90
C GLU A 75 -1.10 -6.00 -63.79
N CYS A 76 -0.94 -6.42 -62.52
CA CYS A 76 -1.61 -5.82 -61.38
C CYS A 76 -0.66 -4.97 -60.53
N HIS A 77 0.61 -5.37 -60.43
CA HIS A 77 1.62 -4.67 -59.63
C HIS A 77 2.54 -3.84 -60.52
N SER A 78 1.97 -2.81 -61.15
CA SER A 78 2.73 -1.83 -61.94
C SER A 78 3.47 -0.85 -61.04
N HIS A 79 4.73 -0.52 -61.37
CA HIS A 79 5.68 0.34 -60.63
C HIS A 79 6.52 -0.27 -59.47
N PRO A 80 7.04 -1.51 -59.53
CA PRO A 80 8.13 -1.89 -58.64
C PRO A 80 9.41 -1.22 -59.16
N GLU A 81 9.90 -0.16 -58.50
CA GLU A 81 11.15 0.50 -58.92
C GLU A 81 12.36 -0.45 -58.88
N THR A 82 12.25 -1.60 -58.21
CA THR A 82 13.12 -2.76 -58.42
C THR A 82 12.40 -4.10 -58.23
N GLN A 83 12.81 -5.11 -58.98
CA GLN A 83 12.33 -6.51 -58.89
C GLN A 83 12.71 -7.26 -57.59
N TYR A 84 13.05 -6.54 -56.52
CA TYR A 84 13.50 -7.07 -55.23
C TYR A 84 12.74 -6.50 -54.02
N GLU A 85 11.75 -5.62 -54.22
CA GLU A 85 10.94 -5.13 -53.10
C GLU A 85 9.95 -6.20 -52.64
N THR A 86 9.84 -6.40 -51.33
CA THR A 86 8.95 -7.39 -50.71
C THR A 86 7.58 -6.81 -50.33
N ASN A 87 7.29 -5.55 -50.68
CA ASN A 87 6.09 -4.85 -50.24
C ASN A 87 5.22 -4.40 -51.42
N TRP A 88 4.41 -5.32 -51.94
CA TRP A 88 3.59 -5.13 -53.14
C TRP A 88 2.17 -4.69 -52.78
N ASN A 89 2.04 -3.63 -51.98
CA ASN A 89 0.75 -3.13 -51.52
C ASN A 89 0.37 -1.83 -52.25
N CYS A 90 -0.92 -1.67 -52.57
CA CYS A 90 -1.42 -0.50 -53.32
C CYS A 90 -1.37 0.78 -52.45
N ARG A 91 -1.58 0.65 -51.15
CA ARG A 91 -1.65 1.77 -50.18
C ARG A 91 -0.31 2.50 -50.01
N SER A 92 0.81 1.86 -50.36
CA SER A 92 2.14 2.46 -50.37
C SER A 92 2.27 3.63 -51.34
N CYS A 93 1.40 3.69 -52.35
CA CYS A 93 1.41 4.73 -53.38
C CYS A 93 0.07 5.46 -53.54
N HIS A 94 -1.02 4.99 -52.90
CA HIS A 94 -2.37 5.56 -52.98
C HIS A 94 -2.98 5.74 -51.57
N SER A 95 -3.09 6.98 -51.07
CA SER A 95 -3.63 7.31 -49.72
C SER A 95 -5.13 7.66 -49.74
N GLU A 96 -5.81 7.56 -48.58
CA GLU A 96 -7.26 7.81 -48.42
C GLU A 96 -7.62 9.21 -47.86
N ASP A 97 -6.64 10.10 -47.60
CA ASP A 97 -6.81 11.26 -46.69
C ASP A 97 -6.83 12.68 -47.32
N ASP A 98 -7.33 12.91 -48.53
CA ASP A 98 -7.49 14.31 -49.03
C ASP A 98 -8.90 14.62 -49.60
N PRO A 99 -9.72 15.44 -48.91
CA PRO A 99 -11.05 15.84 -49.39
C PRO A 99 -11.07 17.02 -50.37
N GLU A 100 -9.95 17.70 -50.67
CA GLU A 100 -9.99 18.97 -51.42
C GLU A 100 -9.80 18.86 -52.95
N GLU A 101 -9.53 17.69 -53.54
CA GLU A 101 -9.22 17.63 -54.98
C GLU A 101 -10.39 17.14 -55.87
N LEU A 102 -11.05 18.11 -56.52
CA LEU A 102 -12.00 17.88 -57.61
C LEU A 102 -11.25 17.44 -58.90
N CYS A 103 -11.30 16.13 -59.17
CA CYS A 103 -11.05 15.45 -60.44
C CYS A 103 -9.79 15.84 -61.27
N GLY A 104 -8.72 15.02 -61.17
CA GLY A 104 -7.66 15.01 -62.19
C GLY A 104 -6.39 14.23 -61.84
N THR A 105 -6.42 12.91 -62.05
CA THR A 105 -5.26 12.00 -62.18
C THR A 105 -4.45 11.63 -60.92
N ASP A 106 -5.09 11.07 -59.90
CA ASP A 106 -4.73 9.79 -59.28
C ASP A 106 -5.88 9.33 -58.37
N ASP A 107 -6.19 8.04 -58.44
CA ASP A 107 -7.38 7.46 -57.82
C ASP A 107 -7.16 7.28 -56.30
N SER A 108 -8.19 7.58 -55.51
CA SER A 108 -8.29 7.13 -54.12
C SER A 108 -8.03 5.62 -54.04
N GLY A 109 -7.53 5.08 -52.92
CA GLY A 109 -7.21 3.64 -52.80
C GLY A 109 -8.35 2.69 -53.22
N HIS A 110 -9.60 3.14 -53.07
CA HIS A 110 -10.83 2.47 -53.52
C HIS A 110 -11.02 2.53 -55.05
N ASP A 111 -10.79 3.68 -55.68
CA ASP A 111 -10.96 3.86 -57.13
C ASP A 111 -9.87 3.12 -57.94
N CYS A 112 -8.66 2.98 -57.39
CA CYS A 112 -7.56 2.21 -58.00
C CYS A 112 -7.87 0.71 -58.07
N LEU A 113 -8.39 0.13 -56.98
CA LEU A 113 -8.84 -1.26 -56.97
C LEU A 113 -10.03 -1.47 -57.90
N TYR A 114 -11.00 -0.56 -57.90
CA TYR A 114 -12.15 -0.62 -58.79
C TYR A 114 -11.75 -0.55 -60.26
N SER A 115 -10.91 0.41 -60.64
CA SER A 115 -10.48 0.63 -62.03
C SER A 115 -9.62 -0.53 -62.56
N GLN A 116 -8.72 -1.08 -61.74
CA GLN A 116 -7.88 -2.21 -62.12
C GLN A 116 -8.69 -3.52 -62.25
N CYS A 117 -9.56 -3.83 -61.27
CA CYS A 117 -10.34 -5.06 -61.28
C CYS A 117 -11.44 -5.04 -62.35
N VAL A 118 -12.26 -3.99 -62.37
CA VAL A 118 -13.40 -3.88 -63.30
C VAL A 118 -12.90 -3.63 -64.72
N GLY A 119 -11.85 -2.82 -64.90
CA GLY A 119 -11.25 -2.55 -66.20
C GLY A 119 -10.72 -3.83 -66.87
N CYS A 120 -10.07 -4.71 -66.11
CA CYS A 120 -9.60 -6.01 -66.60
C CYS A 120 -10.76 -6.95 -66.97
N HIS A 121 -11.78 -7.06 -66.12
CA HIS A 121 -12.95 -7.90 -66.38
C HIS A 121 -13.75 -7.44 -67.62
N GLN A 122 -13.84 -6.13 -67.86
CA GLN A 122 -14.45 -5.58 -69.07
C GLN A 122 -13.62 -5.85 -70.35
N GLY A 123 -12.30 -6.04 -70.23
CA GLY A 123 -11.38 -6.25 -71.36
C GLY A 123 -11.22 -7.71 -71.80
N LEU A 124 -11.48 -8.69 -70.92
CA LEU A 124 -11.12 -10.10 -71.14
C LEU A 124 -12.31 -11.05 -71.40
N THR A 125 -13.55 -10.69 -71.10
CA THR A 125 -14.71 -11.59 -71.27
C THR A 125 -15.94 -10.89 -71.87
N THR A 126 -16.83 -11.67 -72.50
CA THR A 126 -18.15 -11.21 -72.97
C THR A 126 -19.22 -11.28 -71.87
N ASP A 127 -18.85 -11.18 -70.60
CA ASP A 127 -19.77 -11.24 -69.46
C ASP A 127 -20.11 -9.82 -68.96
N PRO A 128 -21.30 -9.58 -68.37
CA PRO A 128 -21.64 -8.29 -67.81
C PRO A 128 -20.71 -7.97 -66.64
N THR A 129 -20.43 -6.68 -66.43
CA THR A 129 -19.69 -6.16 -65.28
C THR A 129 -20.11 -6.88 -63.98
N PRO A 130 -19.16 -7.39 -63.17
CA PRO A 130 -19.49 -8.00 -61.88
C PRO A 130 -20.35 -7.03 -61.06
N ASN A 131 -21.43 -7.54 -60.47
CA ASN A 131 -22.23 -6.74 -59.54
C ASN A 131 -21.41 -6.53 -58.26
N CYS A 132 -21.68 -5.46 -57.48
CA CYS A 132 -20.93 -5.15 -56.25
C CYS A 132 -20.87 -6.35 -55.29
N MET A 133 -21.92 -7.17 -55.28
CA MET A 133 -22.07 -8.36 -54.43
C MET A 133 -21.23 -9.58 -54.88
N ASP A 134 -20.63 -9.54 -56.07
CA ASP A 134 -19.80 -10.64 -56.57
C ASP A 134 -18.35 -10.54 -56.05
N CYS A 135 -17.91 -9.33 -55.66
CA CYS A 135 -16.60 -9.05 -55.08
C CYS A 135 -16.64 -8.83 -53.56
N HIS A 136 -17.79 -8.37 -53.04
CA HIS A 136 -18.05 -8.21 -51.60
C HIS A 136 -19.12 -9.21 -51.16
N GLU A 137 -18.83 -10.03 -50.15
CA GLU A 137 -19.90 -10.74 -49.45
C GLU A 137 -20.72 -9.68 -48.69
N GLY A 138 -22.01 -9.55 -48.98
CA GLY A 138 -22.81 -8.46 -48.45
C GLY A 138 -22.84 -8.47 -46.93
N ALA A 139 -22.14 -7.51 -46.32
CA ALA A 139 -22.38 -7.16 -44.93
C ALA A 139 -23.87 -6.84 -44.81
N GLN A 140 -24.55 -7.45 -43.82
CA GLN A 140 -25.89 -7.01 -43.45
C GLN A 140 -25.74 -5.59 -42.88
N VAL A 141 -25.84 -4.58 -43.75
CA VAL A 141 -25.73 -3.18 -43.33
C VAL A 141 -27.03 -2.84 -42.62
N THR A 142 -26.97 -2.81 -41.30
CA THR A 142 -28.12 -2.44 -40.48
C THR A 142 -28.39 -0.96 -40.68
N VAL A 143 -29.55 -0.64 -41.24
CA VAL A 143 -30.07 0.74 -41.22
C VAL A 143 -30.52 1.01 -39.79
N ASN A 144 -29.77 1.87 -39.11
CA ASN A 144 -30.06 2.34 -37.77
C ASN A 144 -31.01 3.54 -37.83
N SER A 145 -31.68 3.82 -36.71
CA SER A 145 -32.49 5.02 -36.53
C SER A 145 -31.83 5.90 -35.48
N GLY A 146 -31.70 7.20 -35.78
CA GLY A 146 -31.25 8.22 -34.83
C GLY A 146 -32.31 9.30 -34.63
N GLN A 147 -32.14 10.17 -33.64
CA GLN A 147 -33.02 11.31 -33.36
C GLN A 147 -32.27 12.63 -33.43
N PHE A 148 -32.88 13.65 -34.06
CA PHE A 148 -32.37 15.02 -34.06
C PHE A 148 -33.11 15.88 -33.03
N LEU A 149 -32.39 16.44 -32.06
CA LEU A 149 -32.96 17.05 -30.84
C LEU A 149 -32.48 18.50 -30.59
N ASP A 150 -33.45 19.41 -30.59
CA ASP A 150 -33.57 20.70 -29.90
C ASP A 150 -35.06 20.75 -29.49
N SER A 151 -35.48 19.82 -28.62
CA SER A 151 -36.71 19.00 -28.74
C SER A 151 -36.78 18.16 -30.02
N PRO A 152 -37.62 17.12 -30.12
CA PRO A 152 -37.79 16.36 -31.37
C PRO A 152 -38.13 17.29 -32.54
N VAL A 153 -37.27 17.37 -33.56
CA VAL A 153 -37.46 18.28 -34.70
C VAL A 153 -38.05 17.54 -35.89
N GLN A 154 -39.30 17.82 -36.21
CA GLN A 154 -40.00 17.31 -37.40
C GLN A 154 -39.78 18.23 -38.60
N GLY A 155 -39.57 17.64 -39.78
CA GLY A 155 -39.54 18.38 -41.04
C GLY A 155 -38.15 18.75 -41.56
N LEU A 156 -37.07 18.33 -40.90
CA LEU A 156 -35.71 18.52 -41.38
C LEU A 156 -35.34 17.53 -42.47
N MET A 157 -34.74 18.00 -43.56
CA MET A 157 -34.20 17.14 -44.59
C MET A 157 -32.82 16.62 -44.14
N PHE A 158 -32.63 15.31 -44.19
CA PHE A 158 -31.34 14.68 -43.92
C PHE A 158 -30.84 13.91 -45.13
N LYS A 159 -29.52 13.84 -45.30
CA LYS A 159 -28.87 13.05 -46.34
C LYS A 159 -27.55 12.49 -45.83
N THR A 160 -27.34 11.20 -46.03
CA THR A 160 -26.04 10.54 -45.89
C THR A 160 -25.55 10.09 -47.27
N ARG A 161 -24.45 9.33 -47.31
CA ARG A 161 -23.99 8.69 -48.55
C ARG A 161 -25.06 7.78 -49.15
N THR A 162 -25.83 7.06 -48.33
CA THR A 162 -26.77 6.02 -48.79
C THR A 162 -28.22 6.24 -48.35
N GLN A 163 -28.46 7.04 -47.31
CA GLN A 163 -29.78 7.35 -46.76
C GLN A 163 -30.20 8.79 -47.06
N GLY A 164 -31.49 9.05 -46.99
CA GLY A 164 -32.01 10.42 -47.05
C GLY A 164 -33.52 10.45 -46.84
N GLY A 165 -34.01 11.57 -46.36
CA GLY A 165 -35.42 11.71 -46.02
C GLY A 165 -35.74 13.00 -45.28
N ILE A 166 -36.86 12.99 -44.58
CA ILE A 166 -37.32 14.07 -43.71
C ILE A 166 -37.54 13.47 -42.32
N THR A 167 -37.11 14.19 -41.27
CA THR A 167 -37.35 13.75 -39.89
C THR A 167 -38.84 13.71 -39.55
N ASP A 168 -39.25 12.69 -38.81
CA ASP A 168 -40.65 12.51 -38.40
C ASP A 168 -41.02 13.28 -37.12
N VAL A 169 -42.23 13.07 -36.59
CA VAL A 169 -42.73 13.73 -35.37
C VAL A 169 -41.86 13.49 -34.12
N ASN A 170 -41.05 12.43 -34.11
CA ASN A 170 -40.13 12.12 -33.02
C ASN A 170 -38.69 12.53 -33.38
N GLY A 171 -38.49 13.33 -34.43
CA GLY A 171 -37.17 13.73 -34.91
C GLY A 171 -36.37 12.58 -35.53
N LEU A 172 -36.99 11.45 -35.88
CA LEU A 172 -36.26 10.26 -36.30
C LEU A 172 -35.70 10.41 -37.72
N PHE A 173 -34.44 10.00 -37.89
CA PHE A 173 -33.77 9.86 -39.18
C PHE A 173 -33.13 8.47 -39.31
N GLN A 174 -32.86 8.05 -40.55
CA GLN A 174 -32.22 6.78 -40.86
C GLN A 174 -30.76 6.99 -41.26
N TYR A 175 -29.87 6.13 -40.78
CA TYR A 175 -28.45 6.20 -41.11
C TYR A 175 -27.79 4.82 -41.06
N ILE A 176 -26.57 4.75 -41.59
CA ILE A 176 -25.66 3.63 -41.38
C ILE A 176 -24.47 4.15 -40.59
N GLU A 177 -24.04 3.37 -39.58
CA GLU A 177 -22.92 3.73 -38.71
C GLU A 177 -21.64 4.02 -39.52
N GLY A 178 -20.92 5.08 -39.17
CA GLY A 178 -19.74 5.54 -39.89
C GLY A 178 -20.00 6.49 -41.06
N GLU A 179 -21.25 6.71 -41.48
CA GLU A 179 -21.56 7.70 -42.51
C GLU A 179 -21.65 9.13 -41.95
N ILE A 180 -21.28 10.13 -42.76
CA ILE A 180 -21.56 11.53 -42.46
C ILE A 180 -23.00 11.85 -42.87
N ILE A 181 -23.73 12.51 -41.96
CA ILE A 181 -25.09 13.00 -42.19
C ILE A 181 -25.09 14.52 -42.28
N THR A 182 -25.82 15.05 -43.27
CA THR A 182 -26.05 16.49 -43.44
C THR A 182 -27.51 16.80 -43.18
N PHE A 183 -27.80 17.80 -42.34
CA PHE A 183 -29.14 18.31 -42.10
C PHE A 183 -29.36 19.64 -42.82
N SER A 184 -30.56 19.83 -43.36
CA SER A 184 -30.90 21.02 -44.14
C SER A 184 -32.40 21.33 -44.13
N ILE A 185 -32.74 22.57 -44.46
CA ILE A 185 -34.12 23.03 -44.71
C ILE A 185 -34.21 23.45 -46.18
N ASN A 186 -34.60 22.52 -47.04
CA ASN A 186 -34.75 22.69 -48.50
C ASN A 186 -33.63 23.52 -49.18
N GLY A 187 -32.38 23.13 -48.96
CA GLY A 187 -31.19 23.75 -49.57
C GLY A 187 -30.40 24.67 -48.64
N VAL A 188 -30.99 25.13 -47.54
CA VAL A 188 -30.24 25.79 -46.46
C VAL A 188 -29.58 24.71 -45.59
N ILE A 189 -28.27 24.57 -45.71
CA ILE A 189 -27.49 23.57 -44.95
C ILE A 189 -27.32 24.09 -43.51
N LEU A 190 -27.73 23.29 -42.54
CA LEU A 190 -27.55 23.60 -41.12
C LEU A 190 -26.17 23.16 -40.64
N GLY A 191 -25.69 22.02 -41.14
CA GLY A 191 -24.36 21.49 -40.83
C GLY A 191 -24.29 19.99 -41.11
N TYR A 192 -23.21 19.37 -40.65
CA TYR A 192 -22.95 17.95 -40.86
C TYR A 192 -22.25 17.34 -39.65
N ALA A 193 -22.46 16.05 -39.43
CA ALA A 193 -21.90 15.30 -38.30
C ALA A 193 -21.66 13.84 -38.71
N LEU A 194 -20.87 13.11 -37.91
CA LEU A 194 -20.88 11.66 -37.96
C LEU A 194 -22.26 11.16 -37.50
N ALA A 195 -22.91 10.30 -38.28
CA ALA A 195 -24.25 9.84 -37.95
C ALA A 195 -24.25 8.96 -36.69
N GLY A 196 -25.21 9.22 -35.78
CA GLY A 196 -25.29 8.57 -34.48
C GLY A 196 -26.72 8.46 -33.95
N PRO A 197 -26.92 7.82 -32.78
CA PRO A 197 -28.25 7.55 -32.23
C PRO A 197 -28.97 8.83 -31.77
N ILE A 198 -28.23 9.85 -31.35
CA ILE A 198 -28.74 11.18 -31.00
C ILE A 198 -27.80 12.20 -31.65
N LEU A 199 -28.38 13.18 -32.32
CA LEU A 199 -27.69 14.36 -32.84
C LEU A 199 -28.46 15.62 -32.43
N THR A 200 -27.74 16.69 -32.20
CA THR A 200 -28.28 17.99 -31.79
C THR A 200 -27.68 19.09 -32.69
N PRO A 201 -28.22 20.32 -32.68
CA PRO A 201 -27.58 21.45 -33.36
C PRO A 201 -26.12 21.68 -32.96
N LEU A 202 -25.73 21.31 -31.72
CA LEU A 202 -24.34 21.39 -31.26
C LEU A 202 -23.42 20.44 -32.05
N ASP A 203 -23.89 19.23 -32.34
CA ASP A 203 -23.10 18.21 -33.05
C ASP A 203 -22.85 18.53 -34.52
N LEU A 204 -23.70 19.38 -35.12
CA LEU A 204 -23.61 19.76 -36.54
C LEU A 204 -22.51 20.75 -36.86
N VAL A 205 -21.95 21.40 -35.84
CA VAL A 205 -20.97 22.47 -35.99
C VAL A 205 -19.62 21.95 -35.51
N THR A 206 -18.68 21.85 -36.46
CA THR A 206 -17.30 21.43 -36.15
C THR A 206 -16.68 22.36 -35.10
N ASP A 207 -15.99 21.78 -34.12
CA ASP A 207 -15.31 22.46 -33.01
C ASP A 207 -16.23 23.20 -32.00
N ALA A 208 -17.56 23.15 -32.14
CA ALA A 208 -18.46 23.71 -31.16
C ALA A 208 -18.48 22.86 -29.88
N ILE A 209 -18.28 23.50 -28.73
CA ILE A 209 -18.22 22.83 -27.41
C ILE A 209 -19.41 23.20 -26.50
N ALA A 210 -20.23 24.16 -26.90
CA ALA A 210 -21.37 24.63 -26.12
C ALA A 210 -22.45 25.24 -27.02
N ALA A 211 -23.69 25.25 -26.53
CA ALA A 211 -24.83 25.88 -27.20
C ALA A 211 -24.63 27.38 -27.50
N THR A 212 -23.70 28.03 -26.80
CA THR A 212 -23.35 29.46 -26.97
C THR A 212 -22.54 29.74 -28.24
N ASP A 213 -22.10 28.71 -28.98
CA ASP A 213 -21.45 28.90 -30.28
C ASP A 213 -22.37 29.70 -31.23
N PRO A 214 -21.85 30.72 -31.95
CA PRO A 214 -22.67 31.55 -32.83
C PRO A 214 -23.44 30.79 -33.91
N THR A 215 -22.81 29.77 -34.50
CA THR A 215 -23.42 28.96 -35.57
C THR A 215 -24.49 28.05 -34.99
N VAL A 216 -24.20 27.39 -33.86
CA VAL A 216 -25.18 26.56 -33.14
C VAL A 216 -26.39 27.39 -32.74
N SER A 217 -26.16 28.59 -32.20
CA SER A 217 -27.22 29.51 -31.83
C SER A 217 -28.08 29.92 -33.03
N ASN A 218 -27.49 30.22 -34.18
CA ASN A 218 -28.24 30.57 -35.39
C ASN A 218 -29.04 29.38 -35.95
N ILE A 219 -28.52 28.15 -35.87
CA ILE A 219 -29.26 26.93 -36.21
C ILE A 219 -30.50 26.83 -35.30
N CYS A 220 -30.33 26.86 -33.98
CA CYS A 220 -31.44 26.81 -33.02
C CYS A 220 -32.46 27.93 -33.25
N ARG A 221 -32.00 29.17 -33.49
CA ARG A 221 -32.89 30.30 -33.81
C ARG A 221 -33.75 29.98 -35.03
N LEU A 222 -33.17 29.42 -36.08
CA LEU A 222 -33.91 29.06 -37.30
C LEU A 222 -34.96 27.97 -37.01
N LEU A 223 -34.57 26.91 -36.31
CA LEU A 223 -35.45 25.79 -35.98
C LEU A 223 -36.65 26.25 -35.16
N GLN A 224 -36.39 26.94 -34.04
CA GLN A 224 -37.43 27.39 -33.11
C GLN A 224 -38.30 28.51 -33.70
N THR A 225 -37.76 29.34 -34.60
CA THR A 225 -38.56 30.35 -35.31
C THR A 225 -39.53 29.72 -36.31
N PHE A 226 -39.17 28.59 -36.91
CA PHE A 226 -39.99 27.91 -37.90
C PHE A 226 -40.94 26.86 -37.31
N ASP A 227 -40.94 26.73 -35.99
CA ASP A 227 -41.92 25.91 -35.29
C ASP A 227 -43.35 26.40 -35.58
N VAL A 228 -44.33 25.48 -35.64
CA VAL A 228 -45.67 25.81 -36.14
C VAL A 228 -46.55 26.53 -35.13
N ASP A 229 -46.27 26.36 -33.83
CA ASP A 229 -47.00 26.97 -32.72
C ASP A 229 -46.13 27.87 -31.84
N GLY A 230 -44.84 28.01 -32.18
CA GLY A 230 -43.90 28.87 -31.48
C GLY A 230 -43.52 28.39 -30.08
N ASP A 231 -43.87 27.14 -29.72
CA ASP A 231 -43.57 26.53 -28.43
C ASP A 231 -42.63 25.32 -28.60
N PRO A 232 -41.30 25.55 -28.62
CA PRO A 232 -40.34 24.49 -28.88
C PRO A 232 -40.32 23.41 -27.78
N THR A 233 -40.91 23.66 -26.61
CA THR A 233 -40.94 22.71 -25.48
C THR A 233 -41.85 21.50 -25.73
N ASN A 234 -42.73 21.58 -26.73
CA ASN A 234 -43.66 20.51 -27.09
C ASN A 234 -43.27 19.74 -28.37
N GLY A 235 -42.08 20.03 -28.92
CA GLY A 235 -41.56 19.52 -30.18
C GLY A 235 -41.48 20.62 -31.23
N ILE A 236 -40.48 20.61 -32.10
CA ILE A 236 -40.34 21.62 -33.17
C ILE A 236 -40.90 21.05 -34.46
N ILE A 237 -41.96 21.67 -35.00
CA ILE A 237 -42.60 21.21 -36.23
C ILE A 237 -42.36 22.24 -37.34
N ILE A 238 -41.51 21.89 -38.31
CA ILE A 238 -41.26 22.72 -39.49
C ILE A 238 -42.28 22.37 -40.59
N PRO A 239 -43.23 23.28 -40.94
CA PRO A 239 -44.26 23.02 -41.93
C PRO A 239 -43.70 22.89 -43.35
N SER A 240 -44.39 22.15 -44.21
CA SER A 240 -44.01 21.98 -45.62
C SER A 240 -43.97 23.31 -46.41
N GLU A 241 -44.74 24.29 -45.96
CA GLU A 241 -44.81 25.66 -46.47
C GLU A 241 -43.50 26.40 -46.25
N VAL A 242 -42.84 26.20 -45.09
CA VAL A 242 -41.49 26.72 -44.82
C VAL A 242 -40.52 26.11 -45.84
N LEU A 243 -40.55 24.79 -46.03
CA LEU A 243 -39.72 24.10 -47.02
C LEU A 243 -39.90 24.70 -48.42
N ASN A 244 -41.13 25.01 -48.84
CA ASN A 244 -41.40 25.56 -50.17
C ASN A 244 -40.89 27.00 -50.34
N LEU A 245 -41.03 27.86 -49.32
CA LEU A 245 -40.73 29.29 -49.41
C LEU A 245 -39.26 29.64 -49.13
N ILE A 246 -38.55 28.79 -48.39
CA ILE A 246 -37.11 28.93 -48.16
C ILE A 246 -36.28 28.51 -49.38
N ALA A 247 -36.88 27.73 -50.30
CA ALA A 247 -36.21 27.17 -51.46
C ALA A 247 -35.50 28.25 -52.31
N GLY A 248 -34.20 28.09 -52.51
CA GLY A 248 -33.40 29.00 -53.34
C GLY A 248 -32.99 30.31 -52.67
N ARG A 249 -33.33 30.52 -51.39
CA ARG A 249 -32.81 31.64 -50.59
C ARG A 249 -31.44 31.32 -50.03
N VAL A 250 -30.59 32.33 -49.87
CA VAL A 250 -29.25 32.20 -49.30
C VAL A 250 -29.30 32.65 -47.84
N ILE A 251 -29.46 31.69 -46.94
CA ILE A 251 -29.42 31.89 -45.49
C ILE A 251 -28.17 31.17 -44.97
N ASP A 252 -27.21 31.94 -44.48
CA ASP A 252 -25.94 31.41 -43.97
C ASP A 252 -25.99 31.36 -42.45
N VAL A 253 -26.12 30.16 -41.88
CA VAL A 253 -26.16 29.96 -40.42
C VAL A 253 -24.81 30.20 -39.75
N SER A 254 -23.71 30.19 -40.51
CA SER A 254 -22.36 30.47 -40.00
C SER A 254 -22.02 31.96 -39.92
N ALA A 255 -22.92 32.84 -40.40
CA ALA A 255 -22.77 34.28 -40.30
C ALA A 255 -22.75 34.73 -38.82
N THR A 256 -22.18 35.91 -38.55
CA THR A 256 -22.21 36.44 -37.18
C THR A 256 -23.66 36.66 -36.72
N PRO A 257 -23.98 36.57 -35.41
CA PRO A 257 -25.37 36.67 -34.94
C PRO A 257 -26.09 37.95 -35.38
N GLN A 258 -25.32 39.04 -35.52
CA GLN A 258 -25.82 40.32 -36.01
C GLN A 258 -26.07 40.32 -37.52
N GLU A 259 -25.21 39.70 -38.32
CA GLU A 259 -25.43 39.55 -39.76
C GLU A 259 -26.59 38.62 -40.07
N PHE A 260 -26.70 37.52 -39.31
CA PHE A 260 -27.80 36.58 -39.42
C PHE A 260 -29.15 37.23 -39.12
N GLU A 261 -29.25 38.00 -38.03
CA GLU A 261 -30.47 38.72 -37.66
C GLU A 261 -30.87 39.79 -38.70
N ASN A 262 -29.89 40.43 -39.33
CA ASN A 262 -30.13 41.44 -40.37
C ASN A 262 -30.18 40.86 -41.79
N ASN A 263 -30.18 39.53 -41.96
CA ASN A 263 -30.22 38.91 -43.27
C ASN A 263 -31.55 39.22 -43.98
N ILE A 264 -31.48 39.92 -45.11
CA ILE A 264 -32.65 40.40 -45.86
C ILE A 264 -33.50 39.24 -46.38
N GLU A 265 -32.88 38.12 -46.79
CA GLU A 265 -33.60 36.94 -47.28
C GLU A 265 -34.35 36.24 -46.15
N LEU A 266 -33.75 36.15 -44.96
CA LEU A 266 -34.41 35.60 -43.77
C LEU A 266 -35.58 36.48 -43.32
N GLN A 267 -35.39 37.80 -43.26
CA GLN A 267 -36.46 38.75 -42.89
C GLN A 267 -37.61 38.72 -43.92
N GLY A 268 -37.29 38.73 -45.23
CA GLY A 268 -38.29 38.61 -46.28
C GLY A 268 -39.04 37.27 -46.26
N LEU A 269 -38.36 36.17 -45.94
CA LEU A 269 -39.00 34.88 -45.72
C LEU A 269 -39.97 34.92 -44.55
N LEU A 270 -39.58 35.49 -43.40
CA LEU A 270 -40.48 35.62 -42.24
C LEU A 270 -41.70 36.47 -42.56
N ASP A 271 -41.54 37.59 -43.29
CA ASP A 271 -42.66 38.41 -43.76
C ASP A 271 -43.63 37.61 -44.65
N GLU A 272 -43.11 36.78 -45.56
CA GLU A 272 -43.92 35.92 -46.44
C GLU A 272 -44.64 34.81 -45.66
N LEU A 273 -43.96 34.15 -44.72
CA LEU A 273 -44.56 33.11 -43.87
C LEU A 273 -45.66 33.68 -42.97
N ASN A 274 -45.40 34.85 -42.36
CA ASN A 274 -46.38 35.58 -41.55
C ASN A 274 -47.60 36.02 -42.37
N ALA A 275 -47.38 36.52 -43.59
CA ALA A 275 -48.46 36.89 -44.50
C ALA A 275 -49.26 35.68 -44.99
N ALA A 276 -48.62 34.51 -45.11
CA ALA A 276 -49.27 33.25 -45.44
C ALA A 276 -50.10 32.67 -44.26
N GLY A 277 -49.87 33.13 -43.03
CA GLY A 277 -50.62 32.72 -41.85
C GLY A 277 -50.46 31.24 -41.51
N ILE A 278 -49.25 30.71 -41.69
CA ILE A 278 -48.95 29.28 -41.49
C ILE A 278 -48.75 28.91 -40.02
N PHE A 279 -48.38 29.88 -39.17
CA PHE A 279 -48.18 29.69 -37.73
C PHE A 279 -49.51 29.79 -36.98
N THR A 280 -49.66 28.94 -35.97
CA THR A 280 -50.94 28.73 -35.27
C THR A 280 -51.14 29.68 -34.08
N ASP A 281 -50.07 30.26 -33.57
CA ASP A 281 -50.02 31.22 -32.46
C ASP A 281 -50.02 32.69 -32.92
N GLY A 282 -49.68 32.97 -34.19
CA GLY A 282 -49.73 34.30 -34.77
C GLY A 282 -48.64 34.59 -35.78
N SER A 283 -48.02 35.77 -35.68
CA SER A 283 -46.88 36.13 -36.53
C SER A 283 -45.59 35.94 -35.75
N HIS A 284 -44.64 35.24 -36.33
CA HIS A 284 -43.33 34.97 -35.74
C HIS A 284 -42.33 36.08 -36.06
N LEU A 285 -41.47 36.37 -35.10
CA LEU A 285 -40.21 37.08 -35.31
C LEU A 285 -39.06 36.09 -35.16
N LEU A 286 -37.87 36.45 -35.64
CA LEU A 286 -36.68 35.63 -35.38
C LEU A 286 -36.47 35.50 -33.87
N VAL A 287 -36.44 34.26 -33.37
CA VAL A 287 -36.16 33.93 -31.97
C VAL A 287 -34.81 34.54 -31.56
N SER A 288 -34.74 35.05 -30.34
CA SER A 288 -33.51 35.65 -29.83
C SER A 288 -32.43 34.58 -29.63
N ALA A 289 -31.15 34.96 -29.75
CA ALA A 289 -30.06 34.02 -29.52
C ALA A 289 -30.11 33.40 -28.11
N ASN A 290 -30.49 34.18 -27.10
CA ASN A 290 -30.55 33.72 -25.71
C ASN A 290 -31.68 32.70 -25.49
N ASP A 291 -32.86 32.94 -26.05
CA ASP A 291 -33.99 32.01 -25.89
C ASP A 291 -33.67 30.68 -26.60
N ALA A 292 -33.11 30.78 -27.81
CA ALA A 292 -32.68 29.62 -28.58
C ALA A 292 -31.63 28.77 -27.85
N GLN A 293 -30.62 29.43 -27.26
CA GLN A 293 -29.58 28.76 -26.47
C GLN A 293 -30.15 28.12 -25.20
N SER A 294 -31.06 28.80 -24.51
CA SER A 294 -31.65 28.30 -23.26
C SER A 294 -32.42 27.00 -23.50
N HIS A 295 -33.22 26.96 -24.55
CA HIS A 295 -33.97 25.77 -24.94
C HIS A 295 -33.06 24.58 -25.33
N LEU A 296 -32.01 24.84 -26.12
CA LEU A 296 -31.04 23.79 -26.46
C LEU A 296 -30.32 23.27 -25.21
N ILE A 297 -29.96 24.15 -24.26
CA ILE A 297 -29.33 23.74 -22.99
C ILE A 297 -30.27 22.84 -22.18
N GLU A 298 -31.56 23.16 -22.13
CA GLU A 298 -32.57 22.30 -21.48
C GLU A 298 -32.66 20.93 -22.17
N THR A 299 -32.71 20.91 -23.52
CA THR A 299 -32.69 19.67 -24.30
C THR A 299 -31.44 18.83 -24.03
N LEU A 300 -30.25 19.45 -24.01
CA LEU A 300 -28.98 18.76 -23.73
C LEU A 300 -28.95 18.18 -22.31
N ALA A 301 -29.55 18.87 -21.34
CA ALA A 301 -29.68 18.36 -19.97
C ALA A 301 -30.62 17.14 -19.90
N GLU A 302 -31.71 17.12 -20.68
CA GLU A 302 -32.59 15.95 -20.77
C GLU A 302 -31.91 14.76 -21.47
N ILE A 303 -31.16 15.00 -22.54
CA ILE A 303 -30.40 13.96 -23.24
C ILE A 303 -29.38 13.30 -22.30
N ALA A 304 -28.70 14.11 -21.46
CA ALA A 304 -27.76 13.59 -20.46
C ALA A 304 -28.42 12.62 -19.45
N LEU A 305 -29.73 12.73 -19.21
CA LEU A 305 -30.49 11.79 -18.37
C LEU A 305 -30.91 10.51 -19.13
N ILE A 306 -31.03 10.56 -20.45
CA ILE A 306 -31.45 9.42 -21.29
C ILE A 306 -30.30 8.42 -21.47
N GLY A 307 -29.06 8.90 -21.55
CA GLY A 307 -27.85 8.07 -21.68
C GLY A 307 -27.37 7.44 -20.37
N ASN A 308 -27.82 7.94 -19.22
CA ASN A 308 -27.33 7.50 -17.91
C ASN A 308 -28.11 6.29 -17.37
N SER A 309 -27.39 5.32 -16.84
CA SER A 309 -27.92 4.17 -16.12
C SER A 309 -28.39 4.60 -14.73
N SER A 310 -29.34 3.85 -14.16
CA SER A 310 -29.69 4.02 -12.74
C SER A 310 -28.76 3.21 -11.85
N PRO A 311 -28.45 3.69 -10.64
CA PRO A 311 -27.55 2.98 -9.75
C PRO A 311 -28.16 1.68 -9.24
N THR A 312 -27.30 0.80 -8.73
CA THR A 312 -27.67 -0.50 -8.19
C THR A 312 -27.14 -0.67 -6.77
N ALA A 313 -27.92 -1.34 -5.93
CA ALA A 313 -27.51 -1.76 -4.60
C ALA A 313 -27.30 -3.27 -4.61
N SER A 314 -26.18 -3.72 -4.06
CA SER A 314 -25.88 -5.15 -3.88
C SER A 314 -25.38 -5.40 -2.46
N ASN A 315 -25.19 -6.66 -2.08
CA ASN A 315 -24.74 -7.05 -0.73
C ASN A 315 -25.51 -6.35 0.40
N VAL A 316 -26.84 -6.24 0.27
CA VAL A 316 -27.67 -5.63 1.31
C VAL A 316 -27.72 -6.60 2.50
N GLN A 317 -27.11 -6.20 3.62
CA GLN A 317 -26.91 -7.04 4.81
C GLN A 317 -27.36 -6.30 6.07
N ILE A 318 -27.68 -7.08 7.10
CA ILE A 318 -27.93 -6.58 8.46
C ILE A 318 -26.90 -7.21 9.39
N SER A 319 -26.35 -6.41 10.30
CA SER A 319 -25.46 -6.84 11.38
C SER A 319 -25.93 -6.30 12.73
N GLY A 320 -25.49 -6.91 13.83
CA GLY A 320 -25.88 -6.55 15.19
C GLY A 320 -26.55 -7.70 15.94
N ASN A 321 -26.78 -7.49 17.23
CA ASN A 321 -27.41 -8.49 18.09
C ASN A 321 -28.94 -8.48 17.94
N LEU A 322 -29.57 -9.64 18.11
CA LEU A 322 -31.01 -9.84 17.84
C LEU A 322 -31.84 -9.94 19.12
N TYR A 323 -31.68 -9.00 20.05
CA TYR A 323 -32.53 -8.86 21.22
C TYR A 323 -33.13 -7.45 21.32
N VAL A 324 -34.29 -7.32 21.97
CA VAL A 324 -34.94 -6.02 22.19
C VAL A 324 -33.97 -5.04 22.88
N GLY A 325 -33.83 -3.84 22.34
CA GLY A 325 -32.91 -2.80 22.81
C GLY A 325 -31.55 -2.80 22.11
N ALA A 326 -31.20 -3.83 21.34
CA ALA A 326 -29.99 -3.83 20.52
C ALA A 326 -30.15 -2.97 19.27
N THR A 327 -29.04 -2.38 18.81
CA THR A 327 -28.97 -1.64 17.54
C THR A 327 -28.53 -2.56 16.41
N LEU A 328 -29.36 -2.66 15.37
CA LEU A 328 -29.00 -3.27 14.10
C LEU A 328 -28.38 -2.22 13.17
N THR A 329 -27.45 -2.64 12.33
CA THR A 329 -26.82 -1.82 11.29
C THR A 329 -27.01 -2.47 9.93
N GLY A 330 -27.62 -1.72 9.02
CA GLY A 330 -27.80 -2.07 7.62
C GLY A 330 -26.62 -1.58 6.78
N SER A 331 -26.18 -2.40 5.84
CA SER A 331 -25.08 -2.08 4.92
C SER A 331 -25.38 -2.59 3.51
N TYR A 332 -24.76 -1.99 2.50
CA TYR A 332 -24.90 -2.37 1.09
C TYR A 332 -23.70 -1.84 0.29
N THR A 333 -23.53 -2.38 -0.91
CA THR A 333 -22.57 -1.91 -1.92
C THR A 333 -23.33 -1.13 -3.00
N TYR A 334 -22.96 0.12 -3.20
CA TYR A 334 -23.45 0.95 -4.32
C TYR A 334 -22.61 0.70 -5.57
N ASN A 335 -23.27 0.62 -6.72
CA ASN A 335 -22.60 0.57 -8.02
C ASN A 335 -23.43 1.33 -9.06
N ASP A 336 -22.76 2.16 -9.85
CA ASP A 336 -23.34 2.83 -11.02
C ASP A 336 -22.49 2.50 -12.25
N ALA A 337 -23.15 2.25 -13.39
CA ALA A 337 -22.46 1.80 -14.61
C ALA A 337 -21.64 2.93 -15.26
N ASP A 338 -22.05 4.17 -15.05
CA ASP A 338 -21.47 5.37 -15.64
C ASP A 338 -20.46 6.04 -14.68
N GLY A 339 -20.28 5.46 -13.50
CA GLY A 339 -19.34 5.94 -12.49
C GLY A 339 -19.86 7.11 -11.65
N ASP A 340 -21.17 7.39 -11.69
CA ASP A 340 -21.77 8.46 -10.90
C ASP A 340 -21.55 8.24 -9.39
N PRO A 341 -21.02 9.25 -8.66
CA PRO A 341 -20.84 9.14 -7.22
C PRO A 341 -22.14 8.86 -6.48
N GLN A 342 -22.05 8.13 -5.38
CA GLN A 342 -23.20 7.81 -4.54
C GLN A 342 -23.80 9.07 -3.89
N GLY A 343 -25.11 9.25 -4.03
CA GLY A 343 -25.93 10.21 -3.30
C GLY A 343 -26.60 9.60 -2.06
N THR A 344 -27.51 10.36 -1.44
CA THR A 344 -28.24 9.92 -0.24
C THR A 344 -29.32 8.89 -0.60
N SER A 345 -28.99 7.61 -0.44
CA SER A 345 -29.92 6.51 -0.73
C SER A 345 -31.09 6.45 0.24
N LEU A 346 -32.23 5.94 -0.23
CA LEU A 346 -33.45 5.81 0.59
C LEU A 346 -33.41 4.47 1.33
N LEU A 347 -33.54 4.51 2.65
CA LEU A 347 -33.40 3.35 3.53
C LEU A 347 -34.72 3.09 4.25
N GLN A 348 -35.07 1.83 4.45
CA GLN A 348 -36.27 1.46 5.20
C GLN A 348 -36.10 0.10 5.90
N TRP A 349 -36.46 0.05 7.18
CA TRP A 349 -36.53 -1.20 7.94
C TRP A 349 -37.95 -1.78 7.95
N TYR A 350 -38.06 -3.10 7.95
CA TYR A 350 -39.32 -3.83 7.95
C TYR A 350 -39.33 -4.90 9.02
N ARG A 351 -40.53 -5.27 9.47
CA ARG A 351 -40.78 -6.41 10.35
C ARG A 351 -41.73 -7.40 9.67
N ALA A 352 -41.54 -8.69 9.91
CA ALA A 352 -42.40 -9.77 9.41
C ALA A 352 -42.64 -10.86 10.46
N ASP A 353 -43.61 -11.73 10.21
CA ASP A 353 -43.93 -12.87 11.09
C ASP A 353 -42.90 -14.01 10.98
N ASP A 354 -42.25 -14.16 9.83
CA ASP A 354 -41.29 -15.22 9.54
C ASP A 354 -40.16 -14.76 8.60
N SER A 355 -39.16 -15.61 8.42
CA SER A 355 -37.99 -15.38 7.55
C SER A 355 -38.34 -15.30 6.06
N SER A 356 -39.53 -15.76 5.65
CA SER A 356 -40.02 -15.65 4.27
C SER A 356 -40.73 -14.32 3.97
N GLY A 357 -40.94 -13.48 4.99
CA GLY A 357 -41.57 -12.18 4.85
C GLY A 357 -43.10 -12.20 4.93
N THR A 358 -43.71 -13.23 5.53
CA THR A 358 -45.17 -13.24 5.75
C THR A 358 -45.59 -12.03 6.58
N ASN A 359 -46.61 -11.31 6.12
CA ASN A 359 -47.12 -10.07 6.73
C ASN A 359 -46.04 -9.00 6.95
N ILE A 360 -45.07 -8.91 6.05
CA ILE A 360 -44.05 -7.87 6.10
C ILE A 360 -44.68 -6.47 6.10
N ALA A 361 -44.25 -5.63 7.03
CA ALA A 361 -44.72 -4.27 7.19
C ALA A 361 -43.53 -3.34 7.45
N ALA A 362 -43.55 -2.16 6.82
CA ALA A 362 -42.56 -1.13 7.08
C ALA A 362 -42.66 -0.67 8.54
N ILE A 363 -41.52 -0.55 9.20
CA ILE A 363 -41.43 0.04 10.53
C ILE A 363 -41.40 1.55 10.32
N SER A 364 -42.51 2.22 10.67
CA SER A 364 -42.65 3.66 10.49
C SER A 364 -41.46 4.40 11.09
N VAL A 365 -40.96 5.42 10.38
CA VAL A 365 -39.80 6.28 10.70
C VAL A 365 -38.42 5.58 10.79
N ALA A 366 -38.34 4.26 10.63
CA ALA A 366 -37.06 3.55 10.61
C ALA A 366 -36.40 3.64 9.22
N THR A 367 -35.84 4.82 8.92
CA THR A 367 -35.24 5.15 7.62
C THR A 367 -33.75 5.51 7.72
N SER A 368 -33.09 5.10 8.81
CA SER A 368 -31.66 5.28 9.04
C SER A 368 -30.88 4.02 8.63
N SER A 369 -29.55 4.13 8.54
CA SER A 369 -28.66 2.97 8.40
C SER A 369 -28.63 2.09 9.65
N THR A 370 -29.13 2.60 10.78
CA THR A 370 -29.25 1.87 12.03
C THR A 370 -30.70 1.78 12.48
N TYR A 371 -31.02 0.75 13.27
CA TYR A 371 -32.33 0.56 13.86
C TYR A 371 -32.23 -0.09 15.24
N ASP A 372 -32.75 0.60 16.27
CA ASP A 372 -32.87 0.05 17.61
C ASP A 372 -34.11 -0.83 17.71
N LEU A 373 -33.89 -2.10 18.05
CA LEU A 373 -34.95 -3.10 18.20
C LEU A 373 -35.87 -2.72 19.36
N VAL A 374 -37.17 -2.70 19.11
CA VAL A 374 -38.17 -2.37 20.13
C VAL A 374 -38.94 -3.61 20.57
N VAL A 375 -39.70 -3.49 21.66
CA VAL A 375 -40.55 -4.58 22.18
C VAL A 375 -41.51 -5.12 21.11
N GLY A 376 -41.96 -4.29 20.18
CA GLY A 376 -42.82 -4.69 19.07
C GLY A 376 -42.17 -5.65 18.06
N ASP A 377 -40.84 -5.75 18.05
CA ASP A 377 -40.09 -6.64 17.16
C ASP A 377 -39.83 -8.01 17.78
N GLN A 378 -40.12 -8.18 19.07
CA GLN A 378 -39.93 -9.46 19.75
C GLN A 378 -40.69 -10.58 19.02
N ALA A 379 -40.01 -11.72 18.83
CA ALA A 379 -40.47 -12.87 18.06
C ALA A 379 -40.78 -12.58 16.58
N ARG A 380 -40.35 -11.43 16.04
CA ARG A 380 -40.46 -11.05 14.62
C ARG A 380 -39.11 -11.17 13.91
N TYR A 381 -39.16 -11.14 12.59
CA TYR A 381 -37.99 -11.06 11.72
C TYR A 381 -37.87 -9.65 11.15
N VAL A 382 -36.65 -9.16 11.00
CA VAL A 382 -36.33 -7.81 10.54
C VAL A 382 -35.65 -7.87 9.17
N PHE A 383 -36.02 -6.94 8.29
CA PHE A 383 -35.42 -6.74 6.98
C PHE A 383 -34.98 -5.29 6.82
N TYR A 384 -34.00 -5.08 5.93
CA TYR A 384 -33.46 -3.78 5.58
C TYR A 384 -33.53 -3.61 4.06
N GLU A 385 -34.10 -2.51 3.60
CA GLU A 385 -34.25 -2.20 2.18
C GLU A 385 -33.52 -0.92 1.83
N VAL A 386 -32.87 -0.95 0.66
CA VAL A 386 -32.08 0.16 0.12
C VAL A 386 -32.57 0.46 -1.28
N THR A 387 -32.92 1.71 -1.53
CA THR A 387 -33.09 2.26 -2.88
C THR A 387 -31.89 3.17 -3.16
N PRO A 388 -30.92 2.73 -3.98
CA PRO A 388 -29.69 3.47 -4.22
C PRO A 388 -29.99 4.77 -4.97
N VAL A 389 -29.29 5.84 -4.61
CA VAL A 389 -29.41 7.16 -5.23
C VAL A 389 -28.02 7.59 -5.69
N ALA A 390 -27.89 8.00 -6.94
CA ALA A 390 -26.71 8.64 -7.49
C ALA A 390 -26.75 10.15 -7.21
N ALA A 391 -25.58 10.79 -7.09
CA ALA A 391 -25.44 12.23 -6.90
C ALA A 391 -25.72 13.02 -8.19
N THR A 392 -25.43 12.40 -9.34
CA THR A 392 -25.64 12.91 -10.70
C THR A 392 -26.33 11.85 -11.54
N GLY A 393 -26.82 12.24 -12.72
CA GLY A 393 -27.42 11.31 -13.67
C GLY A 393 -28.80 10.78 -13.28
N ARG A 394 -29.14 9.60 -13.81
CA ARG A 394 -30.48 9.00 -13.70
C ARG A 394 -30.65 8.29 -12.35
N THR A 395 -31.48 8.84 -11.48
CA THR A 395 -31.69 8.34 -10.11
C THR A 395 -33.16 8.45 -9.69
N PRO A 396 -33.71 7.62 -8.78
CA PRO A 396 -33.09 6.50 -8.04
C PRO A 396 -33.07 5.17 -8.81
N GLY A 397 -32.28 4.22 -8.29
CA GLY A 397 -32.27 2.83 -8.75
C GLY A 397 -33.39 1.97 -8.17
N ALA A 398 -33.36 0.67 -8.49
CA ALA A 398 -34.34 -0.29 -7.96
C ALA A 398 -34.09 -0.61 -6.48
N ALA A 399 -35.16 -0.73 -5.69
CA ALA A 399 -35.08 -1.11 -4.29
C ALA A 399 -34.61 -2.57 -4.12
N VAL A 400 -33.67 -2.81 -3.22
CA VAL A 400 -33.13 -4.13 -2.90
C VAL A 400 -33.25 -4.38 -1.40
N ARG A 401 -33.84 -5.53 -1.04
CA ARG A 401 -34.06 -5.94 0.35
C ARG A 401 -33.05 -7.00 0.78
N SER A 402 -32.59 -6.89 2.02
CA SER A 402 -31.72 -7.88 2.67
C SER A 402 -32.42 -9.24 2.84
N GLN A 403 -31.64 -10.25 3.19
CA GLN A 403 -32.18 -11.44 3.86
C GLN A 403 -32.75 -11.07 5.24
N ALA A 404 -33.69 -11.87 5.73
CA ALA A 404 -34.29 -11.70 7.05
C ALA A 404 -33.28 -12.01 8.16
N VAL A 405 -33.28 -11.24 9.25
CA VAL A 405 -32.62 -11.62 10.52
C VAL A 405 -33.68 -11.79 11.60
N GLY A 406 -33.48 -12.77 12.48
CA GLY A 406 -34.42 -13.06 13.56
C GLY A 406 -34.62 -14.57 13.78
N PRO A 407 -35.56 -14.94 14.68
CA PRO A 407 -36.47 -14.04 15.40
C PRO A 407 -35.76 -13.23 16.48
N VAL A 408 -36.21 -11.99 16.72
CA VAL A 408 -35.69 -11.15 17.81
C VAL A 408 -36.10 -11.73 19.17
N THR A 409 -35.15 -11.91 20.08
CA THR A 409 -35.37 -12.44 21.43
C THR A 409 -35.64 -11.30 22.43
N PRO A 410 -36.30 -11.58 23.57
CA PRO A 410 -36.25 -10.63 24.69
C PRO A 410 -34.82 -10.47 25.19
N ASN A 411 -34.46 -9.26 25.63
CA ASN A 411 -33.26 -9.05 26.45
C ASN A 411 -33.51 -9.64 27.85
N GLN A 412 -32.49 -10.22 28.48
CA GLN A 412 -32.59 -10.88 29.77
C GLN A 412 -32.21 -9.93 30.91
N SER A 413 -32.59 -10.30 32.12
CA SER A 413 -32.18 -9.56 33.32
C SER A 413 -30.77 -9.97 33.75
N PRO A 414 -29.92 -9.05 34.22
CA PRO A 414 -28.60 -9.40 34.71
C PRO A 414 -28.66 -10.21 36.01
N VAL A 415 -27.58 -10.91 36.33
CA VAL A 415 -27.43 -11.78 37.49
C VAL A 415 -26.20 -11.36 38.30
N ALA A 416 -26.36 -11.27 39.62
CA ALA A 416 -25.26 -11.09 40.56
C ALA A 416 -25.01 -12.37 41.35
N THR A 417 -23.74 -12.62 41.69
CA THR A 417 -23.33 -13.70 42.61
C THR A 417 -22.43 -13.11 43.69
N VAL A 418 -22.83 -13.20 44.96
CA VAL A 418 -21.98 -12.76 46.08
C VAL A 418 -20.98 -13.87 46.42
N TYR A 419 -19.69 -13.58 46.31
CA TYR A 419 -18.61 -14.55 46.55
C TYR A 419 -18.27 -14.72 48.01
N GLY A 420 -18.42 -13.65 48.80
CA GLY A 420 -18.13 -13.67 50.22
C GLY A 420 -17.98 -12.27 50.80
N ILE A 421 -17.79 -12.23 52.12
CA ILE A 421 -17.46 -11.03 52.88
C ILE A 421 -16.14 -11.30 53.59
N SER A 422 -15.22 -10.36 53.52
CA SER A 422 -13.91 -10.40 54.16
C SER A 422 -13.76 -9.30 55.20
N GLY A 423 -12.91 -9.52 56.20
CA GLY A 423 -12.62 -8.58 57.28
C GLY A 423 -12.85 -9.22 58.65
N PRO A 424 -12.33 -8.59 59.73
CA PRO A 424 -12.57 -9.04 61.08
C PRO A 424 -14.01 -8.75 61.48
N PHE A 425 -14.70 -9.73 62.07
CA PHE A 425 -16.13 -9.60 62.40
C PHE A 425 -16.34 -9.03 63.81
N CYS A 426 -15.83 -7.81 64.03
CA CYS A 426 -15.93 -7.05 65.28
C CYS A 426 -16.48 -5.64 65.08
N ASP A 427 -16.87 -4.95 66.17
CA ASP A 427 -17.15 -3.52 66.10
C ASP A 427 -15.91 -2.72 65.71
N ASN A 428 -16.09 -1.63 64.98
CA ASN A 428 -15.05 -0.80 64.36
C ASN A 428 -14.15 -1.52 63.33
N CYS A 429 -14.41 -2.80 63.01
CA CYS A 429 -13.62 -3.58 62.06
C CYS A 429 -14.25 -3.51 60.66
N PRO A 430 -13.57 -3.00 59.63
CA PRO A 430 -14.16 -2.87 58.30
C PRO A 430 -14.41 -4.23 57.65
N LEU A 431 -15.64 -4.44 57.19
CA LEU A 431 -16.05 -5.56 56.35
C LEU A 431 -16.17 -5.11 54.89
N THR A 432 -15.77 -5.97 53.97
CA THR A 432 -15.87 -5.74 52.52
C THR A 432 -16.56 -6.93 51.86
N ALA A 433 -17.62 -6.66 51.10
CA ALA A 433 -18.31 -7.65 50.28
C ALA A 433 -17.69 -7.73 48.88
N ALA A 434 -17.59 -8.95 48.35
CA ALA A 434 -17.20 -9.21 46.97
C ALA A 434 -18.34 -9.90 46.22
N TYR A 435 -18.63 -9.45 45.01
CA TYR A 435 -19.62 -10.05 44.12
C TYR A 435 -19.13 -10.05 42.68
N GLY A 436 -19.75 -10.88 41.85
CA GLY A 436 -19.60 -10.88 40.41
C GLY A 436 -20.91 -10.56 39.72
N TYR A 437 -20.81 -9.83 38.62
CA TYR A 437 -21.90 -9.50 37.71
C TYR A 437 -21.79 -10.36 36.44
N SER A 438 -22.93 -10.81 35.93
CA SER A 438 -23.02 -11.47 34.63
C SER A 438 -24.35 -11.16 33.97
N ASP A 439 -24.33 -10.96 32.66
CA ASP A 439 -25.52 -10.79 31.84
C ASP A 439 -25.43 -11.73 30.62
N ALA A 440 -26.57 -12.29 30.19
CA ALA A 440 -26.59 -13.30 29.14
C ALA A 440 -26.24 -12.74 27.76
N GLU A 441 -26.53 -11.46 27.53
CA GLU A 441 -26.24 -10.74 26.29
C GLU A 441 -24.92 -9.97 26.37
N GLY A 442 -24.23 -10.01 27.51
CA GLY A 442 -22.98 -9.30 27.74
C GLY A 442 -23.18 -7.80 27.94
N ASP A 443 -24.39 -7.37 28.32
CA ASP A 443 -24.64 -5.99 28.72
C ASP A 443 -23.70 -5.61 29.87
N VAL A 444 -23.11 -4.41 29.81
CA VAL A 444 -22.16 -3.95 30.81
C VAL A 444 -22.88 -3.59 32.11
N GLU A 445 -22.22 -3.80 33.24
CA GLU A 445 -22.78 -3.44 34.54
C GLU A 445 -23.04 -1.93 34.64
N GLY A 446 -24.24 -1.58 35.09
CA GLY A 446 -24.67 -0.22 35.41
C GLY A 446 -24.49 0.11 36.89
N ALA A 447 -25.34 0.98 37.41
CA ALA A 447 -25.29 1.41 38.82
C ALA A 447 -25.98 0.41 39.75
N SER A 448 -25.42 -0.80 39.88
CA SER A 448 -25.90 -1.82 40.83
C SER A 448 -25.98 -1.24 42.25
N THR A 449 -27.02 -1.61 42.98
CA THR A 449 -27.24 -1.10 44.35
C THR A 449 -26.89 -2.14 45.39
N PHE A 450 -26.47 -1.65 46.56
CA PHE A 450 -25.97 -2.47 47.67
C PHE A 450 -26.69 -2.09 48.95
N GLN A 451 -26.88 -3.05 49.85
CA GLN A 451 -27.43 -2.78 51.18
C GLN A 451 -27.00 -3.85 52.19
N TRP A 452 -26.55 -3.42 53.37
CA TRP A 452 -26.28 -4.29 54.51
C TRP A 452 -27.49 -4.39 55.43
N TYR A 453 -27.70 -5.57 56.01
CA TYR A 453 -28.83 -5.86 56.90
C TYR A 453 -28.36 -6.55 58.17
N LEU A 454 -29.00 -6.18 59.29
CA LEU A 454 -29.02 -6.99 60.50
C LEU A 454 -29.98 -8.15 60.32
N THR A 455 -29.58 -9.31 60.82
CA THR A 455 -30.34 -10.55 60.75
C THR A 455 -30.14 -11.40 62.00
N ASP A 456 -30.95 -12.45 62.12
CA ASP A 456 -30.75 -13.51 63.09
C ASP A 456 -29.76 -14.55 62.56
N ALA A 457 -29.31 -15.46 63.43
CA ALA A 457 -28.36 -16.52 63.09
C ALA A 457 -28.80 -17.44 61.92
N LEU A 458 -30.08 -17.42 61.55
CA LEU A 458 -30.65 -18.23 60.46
C LEU A 458 -30.93 -17.41 59.19
N GLY A 459 -30.69 -16.10 59.19
CA GLY A 459 -30.94 -15.24 58.04
C GLY A 459 -32.41 -14.87 57.81
N THR A 460 -33.30 -15.15 58.79
CA THR A 460 -34.76 -15.08 58.55
C THR A 460 -35.35 -13.68 58.74
N SER A 461 -34.80 -12.90 59.67
CA SER A 461 -35.09 -11.48 59.84
C SER A 461 -34.16 -10.65 58.96
N LYS A 462 -34.65 -9.55 58.37
CA LYS A 462 -33.82 -8.65 57.55
C LYS A 462 -34.19 -7.22 57.87
N ALA A 463 -33.36 -6.57 58.68
CA ALA A 463 -33.51 -5.15 59.01
C ALA A 463 -32.40 -4.35 58.33
N ALA A 464 -32.76 -3.49 57.37
CA ALA A 464 -31.79 -2.68 56.64
C ALA A 464 -31.06 -1.73 57.59
N ILE A 465 -29.73 -1.69 57.48
CA ILE A 465 -28.89 -0.76 58.24
C ILE A 465 -28.86 0.59 57.51
N PRO A 466 -29.43 1.67 58.07
CA PRO A 466 -29.53 2.94 57.36
C PRO A 466 -28.15 3.48 56.95
N GLY A 467 -27.99 3.80 55.65
CA GLY A 467 -26.76 4.37 55.11
C GLY A 467 -25.68 3.34 54.74
N ALA A 468 -25.83 2.08 55.10
CA ALA A 468 -24.91 1.01 54.73
C ALA A 468 -25.21 0.49 53.32
N ALA A 469 -25.00 1.34 52.31
CA ALA A 469 -25.36 1.09 50.91
C ALA A 469 -24.13 0.99 49.97
N THR A 470 -22.98 0.57 50.51
CA THR A 470 -21.73 0.40 49.75
C THR A 470 -21.20 -1.01 49.92
N LEU A 471 -20.17 -1.37 49.15
CA LEU A 471 -19.48 -2.66 49.30
C LEU A 471 -18.75 -2.82 50.64
N SER A 472 -18.57 -1.75 51.41
CA SER A 472 -17.97 -1.80 52.73
C SER A 472 -18.95 -1.39 53.82
N TYR A 473 -18.81 -2.04 54.97
CA TYR A 473 -19.54 -1.71 56.19
C TYR A 473 -18.63 -1.90 57.40
N THR A 474 -18.58 -0.92 58.29
CA THR A 474 -17.88 -1.03 59.56
C THR A 474 -18.94 -1.18 60.64
N PRO A 475 -19.10 -2.39 61.23
CA PRO A 475 -20.05 -2.60 62.32
C PRO A 475 -19.75 -1.66 63.47
N ASP A 476 -20.78 -1.16 64.13
CA ASP A 476 -20.63 -0.29 65.29
C ASP A 476 -20.93 -1.05 66.59
N LEU A 477 -20.92 -0.33 67.71
CA LEU A 477 -21.18 -0.92 69.02
C LEU A 477 -22.61 -1.50 69.15
N ILE A 478 -23.60 -1.01 68.37
CA ILE A 478 -24.97 -1.52 68.44
C ILE A 478 -25.13 -2.86 67.70
N ASP A 479 -24.21 -3.17 66.78
CA ASP A 479 -24.23 -4.42 66.02
C ASP A 479 -23.65 -5.61 66.80
N ILE A 480 -22.97 -5.38 67.93
CA ILE A 480 -22.37 -6.47 68.74
C ILE A 480 -23.43 -7.49 69.16
N GLY A 481 -23.16 -8.76 68.85
CA GLY A 481 -24.05 -9.89 69.12
C GLY A 481 -25.05 -10.18 68.00
N GLU A 482 -25.20 -9.28 67.03
CA GLU A 482 -26.07 -9.43 65.86
C GLU A 482 -25.34 -10.14 64.70
N TYR A 483 -26.11 -10.57 63.70
CA TYR A 483 -25.59 -11.19 62.48
C TYR A 483 -25.83 -10.26 61.28
N LEU A 484 -24.98 -10.35 60.25
CA LEU A 484 -25.05 -9.51 59.06
C LEU A 484 -25.26 -10.33 57.80
N ILE A 485 -26.02 -9.76 56.86
CA ILE A 485 -26.10 -10.20 55.45
C ILE A 485 -25.95 -8.99 54.53
N PHE A 486 -25.47 -9.24 53.33
CA PHE A 486 -25.29 -8.26 52.27
C PHE A 486 -26.20 -8.60 51.07
N GLU A 487 -26.84 -7.58 50.52
CA GLU A 487 -27.64 -7.65 49.30
C GLU A 487 -26.96 -6.86 48.18
N VAL A 488 -26.95 -7.44 46.98
CA VAL A 488 -26.66 -6.73 45.73
C VAL A 488 -27.85 -6.89 44.78
N LEU A 489 -28.27 -5.77 44.20
CA LEU A 489 -29.26 -5.73 43.13
C LEU A 489 -28.53 -5.34 41.82
N PRO A 490 -28.30 -6.29 40.90
CA PRO A 490 -27.58 -6.02 39.67
C PRO A 490 -28.42 -5.15 38.74
N ILE A 491 -27.77 -4.12 38.18
CA ILE A 491 -28.35 -3.23 37.18
C ILE A 491 -27.45 -3.28 35.96
N SER A 492 -28.03 -3.44 34.77
CA SER A 492 -27.30 -3.31 33.50
C SER A 492 -27.32 -1.84 33.05
N ALA A 493 -26.28 -1.42 32.33
CA ALA A 493 -26.24 -0.08 31.75
C ALA A 493 -27.11 0.03 30.48
N THR A 494 -27.29 -1.08 29.77
CA THR A 494 -28.08 -1.24 28.54
C THR A 494 -29.09 -2.38 28.70
N GLY A 495 -30.15 -2.39 27.91
CA GLY A 495 -31.10 -3.50 27.91
C GLY A 495 -32.10 -3.50 29.06
N THR A 496 -32.43 -4.68 29.59
CA THR A 496 -33.41 -4.84 30.67
C THR A 496 -32.78 -4.42 32.00
N PRO A 497 -33.21 -3.30 32.61
CA PRO A 497 -32.32 -2.54 33.50
C PRO A 497 -32.04 -3.18 34.86
N GLN A 498 -32.78 -4.22 35.28
CA GLN A 498 -32.69 -4.73 36.65
C GLN A 498 -32.84 -6.24 36.73
N GLY A 499 -31.93 -6.87 37.47
CA GLY A 499 -32.01 -8.27 37.86
C GLY A 499 -32.69 -8.50 39.20
N ASN A 500 -32.61 -9.74 39.68
CA ASN A 500 -33.08 -10.12 41.01
C ASN A 500 -31.97 -9.91 42.04
N SER A 501 -32.35 -9.58 43.28
CA SER A 501 -31.42 -9.47 44.40
C SER A 501 -30.65 -10.76 44.66
N ALA A 502 -29.33 -10.65 44.78
CA ALA A 502 -28.46 -11.70 45.28
C ALA A 502 -28.00 -11.40 46.71
N TRP A 503 -27.89 -12.45 47.52
CA TRP A 503 -27.65 -12.35 48.96
C TRP A 503 -26.38 -13.09 49.34
N SER A 504 -25.62 -12.54 50.30
CA SER A 504 -24.53 -13.26 50.96
C SER A 504 -25.05 -14.38 51.86
N ALA A 505 -24.15 -15.26 52.30
CA ALA A 505 -24.38 -16.06 53.50
C ALA A 505 -24.49 -15.16 54.74
N VAL A 506 -25.11 -15.68 55.81
CA VAL A 506 -25.16 -15.01 57.12
C VAL A 506 -23.78 -15.06 57.77
N LEU A 507 -23.29 -13.90 58.24
CA LEU A 507 -22.06 -13.80 59.03
C LEU A 507 -22.35 -13.38 60.46
N GLY A 508 -21.60 -13.92 61.41
CA GLY A 508 -21.61 -13.49 62.80
C GLY A 508 -21.65 -14.58 63.85
N PRO A 509 -21.83 -14.18 65.13
CA PRO A 509 -22.21 -12.83 65.58
C PRO A 509 -21.05 -11.82 65.57
N VAL A 510 -21.35 -10.51 65.46
CA VAL A 510 -20.35 -9.44 65.60
C VAL A 510 -19.80 -9.47 67.03
N THR A 511 -18.49 -9.49 67.19
CA THR A 511 -17.85 -9.51 68.51
C THR A 511 -17.38 -8.12 68.94
N ALA A 512 -17.15 -7.93 70.23
CA ALA A 512 -16.42 -6.75 70.69
C ALA A 512 -14.97 -6.77 70.15
N ASP A 513 -14.49 -5.63 69.69
CA ASP A 513 -13.11 -5.36 69.31
C ASP A 513 -12.17 -5.73 70.49
N PRO A 514 -11.19 -6.63 70.28
CA PRO A 514 -10.22 -7.01 71.30
C PRO A 514 -9.19 -5.90 71.57
N ALA A 515 -9.62 -4.72 72.04
CA ALA A 515 -8.76 -3.62 72.54
C ALA A 515 -7.39 -3.51 71.86
N ASN A 516 -7.38 -2.99 70.63
CA ASN A 516 -6.21 -2.50 69.87
C ASN A 516 -5.01 -3.46 69.88
N ALA A 517 -5.04 -4.47 69.01
CA ALA A 517 -3.89 -5.30 68.76
C ALA A 517 -2.66 -4.47 68.34
N THR A 518 -1.46 -5.01 68.58
CA THR A 518 -0.22 -4.38 68.11
C THR A 518 0.00 -4.70 66.64
N PRO A 519 0.47 -3.75 65.80
CA PRO A 519 0.70 -3.99 64.38
C PRO A 519 1.87 -4.96 64.15
N VAL A 520 1.91 -5.59 62.97
CA VAL A 520 2.95 -6.53 62.56
C VAL A 520 3.53 -6.16 61.19
N VAL A 521 4.79 -6.54 60.95
CA VAL A 521 5.45 -6.41 59.64
C VAL A 521 5.85 -7.77 59.09
N SER A 522 5.82 -7.89 57.78
CA SER A 522 6.21 -9.08 57.05
C SER A 522 6.96 -8.70 55.76
N SER A 523 7.43 -9.70 55.01
CA SER A 523 8.04 -9.50 53.68
C SER A 523 9.18 -8.47 53.65
N ILE A 524 10.07 -8.50 54.66
CA ILE A 524 11.20 -7.58 54.76
C ILE A 524 12.30 -8.02 53.77
N ASN A 525 12.56 -7.19 52.76
CA ASN A 525 13.56 -7.44 51.73
C ASN A 525 14.57 -6.29 51.68
N ILE A 526 15.85 -6.62 51.45
CA ILE A 526 16.93 -5.67 51.16
C ILE A 526 17.30 -5.85 49.69
N SER A 527 17.38 -4.74 48.95
CA SER A 527 17.68 -4.70 47.52
C SER A 527 18.76 -3.64 47.23
N GLY A 528 19.41 -3.74 46.08
CA GLY A 528 20.55 -2.91 45.68
C GLY A 528 21.83 -3.74 45.49
N ASN A 529 22.87 -3.09 44.98
CA ASN A 529 24.17 -3.74 44.80
C ASN A 529 24.83 -3.91 46.17
N LEU A 530 25.22 -5.13 46.52
CA LEU A 530 25.85 -5.47 47.80
C LEU A 530 27.33 -5.08 47.81
N TRP A 531 27.61 -3.84 47.42
CA TRP A 531 28.95 -3.29 47.27
C TRP A 531 29.16 -2.11 48.22
N ILE A 532 30.41 -1.91 48.60
CA ILE A 532 30.83 -0.73 49.36
C ILE A 532 30.50 0.54 48.57
N ASN A 533 29.96 1.55 49.26
CA ASN A 533 29.53 2.85 48.72
C ASN A 533 28.28 2.82 47.82
N PHE A 534 27.64 1.67 47.60
CA PHE A 534 26.38 1.57 46.84
C PHE A 534 25.15 1.55 47.76
N PRO A 535 24.11 2.34 47.49
CA PRO A 535 22.94 2.40 48.36
C PRO A 535 22.10 1.12 48.29
N LEU A 536 21.76 0.60 49.48
CA LEU A 536 20.78 -0.46 49.68
C LEU A 536 19.43 0.14 50.07
N THR A 537 18.35 -0.49 49.63
CA THR A 537 16.97 -0.11 49.94
C THR A 537 16.23 -1.28 50.57
N ALA A 538 15.57 -1.03 51.71
CA ALA A 538 14.70 -1.98 52.38
C ALA A 538 13.22 -1.73 52.06
N THR A 539 12.46 -2.81 51.88
CA THR A 539 11.00 -2.80 51.68
C THR A 539 10.34 -3.78 52.65
N TYR A 540 9.10 -3.52 53.08
CA TYR A 540 8.35 -4.38 53.98
C TYR A 540 6.83 -4.24 53.75
N GLN A 541 6.05 -5.15 54.33
CA GLN A 541 4.59 -5.09 54.37
C GLN A 541 4.11 -4.88 55.80
N TYR A 542 3.29 -3.86 56.02
CA TYR A 542 2.61 -3.58 57.27
C TYR A 542 1.22 -4.23 57.29
N SER A 543 0.80 -4.73 58.45
CA SER A 543 -0.59 -5.12 58.69
C SER A 543 -0.97 -4.94 60.16
N ASP A 544 -2.21 -4.59 60.39
CA ASP A 544 -2.81 -4.43 61.71
C ASP A 544 -4.17 -5.15 61.75
N PHE A 545 -4.56 -5.69 62.90
CA PHE A 545 -5.74 -6.56 62.99
C PHE A 545 -7.04 -5.79 62.76
N GLU A 546 -7.12 -4.58 63.31
CA GLU A 546 -8.26 -3.69 63.21
C GLU A 546 -8.22 -2.82 61.93
N GLY A 547 -7.11 -2.90 61.20
CA GLY A 547 -6.90 -2.18 59.95
C GLY A 547 -6.42 -0.75 60.15
N ASP A 548 -5.82 -0.45 61.31
CA ASP A 548 -5.28 0.88 61.58
C ASP A 548 -4.16 1.23 60.59
N PRO A 549 -4.20 2.42 59.95
CA PRO A 549 -3.15 2.84 59.03
C PRO A 549 -1.77 2.91 59.71
N GLU A 550 -0.70 2.61 58.96
CA GLU A 550 0.66 2.70 59.46
C GLU A 550 1.02 4.15 59.86
N GLY A 551 1.53 4.29 61.08
CA GLY A 551 2.08 5.50 61.66
C GLY A 551 3.59 5.63 61.44
N VAL A 552 4.31 6.19 62.42
CA VAL A 552 5.77 6.43 62.30
C VAL A 552 6.54 5.20 62.80
N SER A 553 6.70 4.23 61.91
CA SER A 553 7.55 3.05 62.15
C SER A 553 9.02 3.42 62.29
N THR A 554 9.78 2.65 63.07
CA THR A 554 11.21 2.88 63.30
C THR A 554 12.08 1.81 62.65
N PHE A 555 13.26 2.22 62.19
CA PHE A 555 14.21 1.38 61.46
C PHE A 555 15.58 1.43 62.10
N GLN A 556 16.33 0.33 62.04
CA GLN A 556 17.72 0.28 62.48
C GLN A 556 18.50 -0.78 61.72
N TRP A 557 19.65 -0.40 61.14
CA TRP A 557 20.55 -1.34 60.48
C TRP A 557 21.59 -1.93 61.43
N TYR A 558 21.95 -3.18 61.16
CA TYR A 558 22.93 -3.97 61.88
C TYR A 558 23.88 -4.64 60.89
N ARG A 559 25.16 -4.73 61.27
CA ARG A 559 26.17 -5.52 60.56
C ARG A 559 26.52 -6.77 61.36
N TYR A 560 26.86 -7.84 60.66
CA TYR A 560 27.24 -9.15 61.21
C TYR A 560 28.49 -9.64 60.51
N ASP A 561 29.25 -10.50 61.20
CA ASP A 561 30.32 -11.25 60.57
C ASP A 561 29.77 -12.16 59.46
N SER A 562 30.63 -12.59 58.53
CA SER A 562 30.24 -13.35 57.33
C SER A 562 29.57 -14.70 57.64
N ASP A 563 29.74 -15.22 58.86
CA ASP A 563 29.08 -16.44 59.37
C ASP A 563 27.72 -16.15 60.05
N GLY A 564 27.28 -14.88 60.06
CA GLY A 564 26.06 -14.41 60.70
C GLY A 564 26.19 -14.16 62.21
N SER A 565 27.39 -14.27 62.78
CA SER A 565 27.66 -13.98 64.19
C SER A 565 27.99 -12.50 64.45
N ASN A 566 28.22 -12.14 65.72
CA ASN A 566 28.70 -10.81 66.14
C ASN A 566 27.85 -9.65 65.61
N GLU A 567 26.59 -9.59 66.04
CA GLU A 567 25.69 -8.47 65.74
C GLU A 567 26.26 -7.14 66.25
N GLN A 568 26.40 -6.19 65.35
CA GLN A 568 26.85 -4.84 65.66
C GLN A 568 25.87 -3.81 65.13
N LEU A 569 25.51 -2.87 66.01
CA LEU A 569 24.66 -1.73 65.69
C LEU A 569 25.41 -0.77 64.75
N ILE A 570 24.77 -0.38 63.65
CA ILE A 570 25.28 0.69 62.78
C ILE A 570 24.69 2.02 63.24
N SER A 571 25.49 2.81 63.94
CA SER A 571 25.03 4.05 64.57
C SER A 571 24.48 5.04 63.53
N GLY A 572 23.26 5.55 63.76
CA GLY A 572 22.62 6.55 62.89
C GLY A 572 21.96 6.00 61.62
N ALA A 573 22.10 4.71 61.33
CA ALA A 573 21.44 4.07 60.19
C ALA A 573 19.98 3.71 60.55
N THR A 574 19.11 4.72 60.57
CA THR A 574 17.70 4.60 61.02
C THR A 574 16.67 4.88 59.92
N THR A 575 17.05 4.65 58.66
CA THR A 575 16.16 4.84 57.50
C THR A 575 16.04 3.54 56.71
N LEU A 576 15.11 3.47 55.76
CA LEU A 576 15.02 2.34 54.83
C LEU A 576 16.20 2.26 53.86
N PHE A 577 17.07 3.27 53.84
CA PHE A 577 18.26 3.31 53.00
C PHE A 577 19.53 3.16 53.83
N TYR A 578 20.50 2.41 53.33
CA TYR A 578 21.83 2.32 53.91
C TYR A 578 22.90 2.14 52.83
N THR A 579 23.96 2.93 52.89
CA THR A 579 25.11 2.80 52.00
C THR A 579 26.24 2.14 52.80
N PRO A 580 26.66 0.90 52.46
CA PRO A 580 27.77 0.22 53.14
C PRO A 580 29.06 1.01 53.01
N THR A 581 29.88 1.04 54.07
CA THR A 581 31.07 1.89 54.16
C THR A 581 32.35 1.09 54.43
N PRO A 582 33.50 1.45 53.83
CA PRO A 582 34.77 0.83 54.15
C PRO A 582 35.42 1.48 55.38
N PRO A 583 36.24 0.74 56.16
CA PRO A 583 36.49 -0.71 56.06
C PRO A 583 35.45 -1.56 56.83
N ASP A 584 34.44 -0.91 57.41
CA ASP A 584 33.60 -1.46 58.48
C ASP A 584 32.60 -2.52 58.03
N ASP A 585 32.01 -2.34 56.83
CA ASP A 585 30.99 -3.24 56.29
C ASP A 585 31.55 -4.24 55.26
N GLU A 586 32.82 -4.10 54.88
CA GLU A 586 33.47 -4.99 53.91
C GLU A 586 33.53 -6.43 54.44
N GLY A 587 33.02 -7.37 53.64
CA GLY A 587 32.87 -8.78 53.99
C GLY A 587 31.79 -9.06 55.05
N LYS A 588 31.01 -8.07 55.48
CA LYS A 588 29.93 -8.23 56.47
C LYS A 588 28.60 -8.58 55.83
N LEU A 589 27.70 -9.15 56.63
CA LEU A 589 26.28 -9.27 56.31
C LEU A 589 25.50 -8.12 56.96
N LEU A 590 24.48 -7.60 56.29
CA LEU A 590 23.61 -6.54 56.79
C LEU A 590 22.20 -7.06 57.06
N LYS A 591 21.57 -6.56 58.12
CA LYS A 591 20.12 -6.72 58.36
C LYS A 591 19.52 -5.39 58.77
N ILE A 592 18.24 -5.23 58.47
CA ILE A 592 17.42 -4.13 58.98
C ILE A 592 16.40 -4.68 59.98
N GLU A 593 16.24 -4.00 61.11
CA GLU A 593 15.17 -4.22 62.08
C GLU A 593 14.10 -3.15 61.88
N ILE A 594 12.84 -3.58 61.86
CA ILE A 594 11.68 -2.71 61.66
C ILE A 594 10.73 -2.89 62.84
N THR A 595 10.34 -1.79 63.47
CA THR A 595 9.29 -1.77 64.50
C THR A 595 8.09 -1.01 63.96
N PRO A 596 6.97 -1.69 63.63
CA PRO A 596 5.79 -1.02 63.12
C PRO A 596 5.08 -0.23 64.20
N VAL A 597 4.45 0.87 63.80
CA VAL A 597 3.60 1.69 64.67
C VAL A 597 2.30 1.97 63.91
N ALA A 598 1.16 1.81 64.57
CA ALA A 598 -0.15 2.18 64.02
C ALA A 598 -0.45 3.65 64.34
N THR A 599 -1.27 4.31 63.50
CA THR A 599 -1.71 5.70 63.72
C THR A 599 -2.67 5.85 64.90
N ALA A 600 -3.47 4.82 65.20
CA ALA A 600 -4.28 4.71 66.40
C ALA A 600 -3.67 3.67 67.37
N GLY A 601 -4.03 3.75 68.65
CA GLY A 601 -3.57 2.77 69.65
C GLY A 601 -2.15 2.92 70.22
N ASN A 602 -1.24 3.64 69.56
CA ASN A 602 0.11 4.01 70.02
C ASN A 602 0.96 2.92 70.70
N THR A 603 0.67 1.63 70.48
CA THR A 603 1.51 0.53 70.97
C THR A 603 2.38 0.06 69.81
N PRO A 604 3.71 0.26 69.87
CA PRO A 604 4.61 -0.29 68.86
C PRO A 604 4.46 -1.81 68.77
N GLY A 605 4.50 -2.34 67.55
CA GLY A 605 4.59 -3.76 67.31
C GLY A 605 5.90 -4.36 67.79
N THR A 606 6.02 -5.69 67.70
CA THR A 606 7.27 -6.36 68.01
C THR A 606 8.30 -6.07 66.91
N PRO A 607 9.55 -5.67 67.22
CA PRO A 607 10.60 -5.47 66.22
C PRO A 607 10.93 -6.76 65.48
N ILE A 608 11.06 -6.71 64.15
CA ILE A 608 11.40 -7.86 63.29
C ILE A 608 12.59 -7.52 62.41
N LYS A 609 13.58 -8.43 62.35
CA LYS A 609 14.77 -8.32 61.51
C LYS A 609 14.59 -9.04 60.17
N SER A 610 15.16 -8.48 59.10
CA SER A 610 15.24 -9.13 57.79
C SER A 610 16.12 -10.38 57.79
N SER A 611 16.04 -11.16 56.72
CA SER A 611 17.12 -12.08 56.34
C SER A 611 18.43 -11.32 56.10
N PRO A 612 19.61 -11.93 56.34
CA PRO A 612 20.90 -11.29 56.07
C PRO A 612 21.10 -11.02 54.58
N ALA A 613 21.60 -9.83 54.25
CA ALA A 613 22.01 -9.43 52.91
C ALA A 613 23.54 -9.25 52.86
N GLY A 614 24.21 -9.91 51.92
CA GLY A 614 25.67 -9.90 51.79
C GLY A 614 26.24 -11.31 51.54
N PRO A 615 27.57 -11.49 51.62
CA PRO A 615 28.56 -10.51 52.12
C PRO A 615 28.66 -9.26 51.23
N ILE A 616 28.95 -8.10 51.83
CA ILE A 616 29.24 -6.88 51.08
C ILE A 616 30.66 -6.98 50.51
N THR A 617 30.82 -6.80 49.20
CA THR A 617 32.12 -6.86 48.52
C THR A 617 32.60 -5.49 48.07
N VAL A 618 33.88 -5.40 47.73
CA VAL A 618 34.44 -4.26 46.97
C VAL A 618 34.21 -4.55 45.49
N ASN A 619 33.95 -3.51 44.70
CA ASN A 619 33.94 -3.64 43.24
C ASN A 619 35.38 -3.53 42.74
N ASP A 620 35.83 -4.49 41.95
CA ASP A 620 37.10 -4.48 41.26
C ASP A 620 36.95 -3.78 39.88
N PRO A 621 38.03 -3.18 39.34
CA PRO A 621 38.00 -2.55 38.02
C PRO A 621 38.15 -3.57 36.88
N PRO A 622 37.68 -3.25 35.66
CA PRO A 622 37.75 -4.15 34.51
C PRO A 622 39.16 -4.30 33.94
N ILE A 623 39.39 -5.37 33.17
CA ILE A 623 40.67 -5.72 32.54
C ILE A 623 40.45 -5.98 31.04
N ALA A 624 41.39 -5.53 30.21
CA ALA A 624 41.44 -5.86 28.79
C ALA A 624 42.53 -6.92 28.55
N MET A 625 42.20 -7.98 27.83
CA MET A 625 43.12 -9.09 27.52
C MET A 625 43.09 -9.45 26.04
N ASP A 626 43.98 -10.32 25.59
CA ASP A 626 44.06 -10.80 24.20
C ASP A 626 44.15 -9.69 23.14
N LEU A 627 44.94 -8.64 23.41
CA LEU A 627 45.12 -7.52 22.48
C LEU A 627 45.81 -7.99 21.19
N LEU A 628 45.05 -8.00 20.10
CA LEU A 628 45.46 -8.43 18.77
C LEU A 628 45.22 -7.32 17.74
N MET A 629 46.16 -7.14 16.83
CA MET A 629 46.00 -6.24 15.68
C MET A 629 45.90 -7.07 14.40
N GLU A 630 44.80 -6.89 13.65
CA GLU A 630 44.61 -7.49 12.34
C GLU A 630 44.93 -6.48 11.23
N GLY A 631 45.67 -6.89 10.19
CA GLY A 631 46.03 -6.04 9.05
C GLY A 631 47.30 -6.50 8.33
N TYR A 632 47.53 -5.99 7.12
CA TYR A 632 48.60 -6.46 6.23
C TYR A 632 49.98 -5.81 6.48
N GLY A 633 50.16 -5.09 7.58
CA GLY A 633 51.46 -4.48 7.92
C GLY A 633 51.96 -3.46 6.89
N CYS A 634 51.07 -2.82 6.13
CA CYS A 634 51.41 -1.87 5.07
C CYS A 634 50.62 -0.57 5.19
N VAL A 635 51.18 0.52 4.67
CA VAL A 635 50.52 1.83 4.69
C VAL A 635 49.30 1.86 3.76
N HIS A 636 48.32 2.74 4.04
CA HIS A 636 47.01 2.93 3.39
C HIS A 636 45.97 1.84 3.61
N PHE A 637 46.33 0.68 4.15
CA PHE A 637 45.37 -0.36 4.50
C PHE A 637 44.94 -0.24 5.95
N ALA A 638 43.74 -0.75 6.24
CA ALA A 638 43.18 -0.75 7.58
C ALA A 638 43.94 -1.72 8.48
N HIS A 639 44.18 -1.29 9.73
CA HIS A 639 44.54 -2.14 10.86
C HIS A 639 43.45 -2.03 11.92
N THR A 640 42.92 -3.17 12.35
CA THR A 640 41.81 -3.22 13.30
C THR A 640 42.31 -3.78 14.63
N ALA A 641 41.98 -3.08 15.71
CA ALA A 641 42.29 -3.46 17.08
C ALA A 641 41.23 -4.44 17.60
N HIS A 642 41.67 -5.54 18.21
CA HIS A 642 40.83 -6.53 18.87
C HIS A 642 41.33 -6.75 20.30
N TYR A 643 40.41 -6.89 21.25
CA TYR A 643 40.71 -7.25 22.63
C TYR A 643 39.48 -7.94 23.24
N THR A 644 39.70 -8.72 24.27
CA THR A 644 38.65 -9.31 25.11
C THR A 644 38.50 -8.46 26.37
N TYR A 645 37.28 -8.03 26.68
CA TYR A 645 36.95 -7.39 27.95
C TYR A 645 36.58 -8.45 28.99
N SER A 646 37.07 -8.28 30.22
CA SER A 646 36.64 -9.06 31.37
C SER A 646 36.61 -8.19 32.62
N ASP A 647 35.59 -8.37 33.44
CA ASP A 647 35.47 -7.72 34.73
C ASP A 647 35.33 -8.77 35.83
N PRO A 648 36.09 -8.69 36.96
CA PRO A 648 36.01 -9.67 38.04
C PRO A 648 34.63 -9.80 38.69
N ASP A 649 33.84 -8.73 38.69
CA ASP A 649 32.47 -8.68 39.24
C ASP A 649 31.39 -8.97 38.19
N GLY A 650 31.79 -9.11 36.93
CA GLY A 650 30.90 -9.40 35.81
C GLY A 650 30.17 -8.17 35.27
N ASP A 651 30.64 -6.96 35.60
CA ASP A 651 30.12 -5.71 35.04
C ASP A 651 30.28 -5.70 33.51
N LEU A 652 29.25 -5.26 32.79
CA LEU A 652 29.33 -5.13 31.33
C LEU A 652 30.21 -3.94 30.93
N GLN A 653 30.90 -4.05 29.80
CA GLN A 653 31.73 -2.98 29.26
C GLN A 653 30.89 -1.77 28.82
N ASP A 654 31.31 -0.57 29.23
CA ASP A 654 30.94 0.68 28.59
C ASP A 654 31.85 0.92 27.38
N VAL A 655 31.34 0.55 26.20
CA VAL A 655 32.06 0.67 24.92
C VAL A 655 32.30 2.14 24.55
N GLY A 656 31.43 3.07 24.99
CA GLY A 656 31.54 4.48 24.66
C GLY A 656 32.58 5.22 25.50
N ALA A 657 32.81 4.75 26.73
CA ALA A 657 33.82 5.28 27.62
C ALA A 657 35.17 4.55 27.55
N THR A 658 35.19 3.30 27.05
CA THR A 658 36.44 2.57 26.78
C THR A 658 37.25 3.30 25.70
N THR A 659 38.51 3.64 26.01
CA THR A 659 39.37 4.37 25.08
C THR A 659 40.34 3.45 24.36
N ILE A 660 40.53 3.68 23.06
CA ILE A 660 41.62 3.10 22.26
C ILE A 660 42.47 4.25 21.75
N GLU A 661 43.79 4.08 21.77
CA GLU A 661 44.75 5.06 21.24
C GLU A 661 45.83 4.35 20.44
N TRP A 662 46.15 4.86 19.25
CA TRP A 662 47.21 4.32 18.40
C TRP A 662 48.54 5.06 18.59
N TYR A 663 49.63 4.30 18.51
CA TYR A 663 50.99 4.75 18.73
C TYR A 663 51.88 4.31 17.58
N GLU A 664 52.89 5.12 17.28
CA GLU A 664 53.92 4.86 16.27
C GLU A 664 55.31 4.81 16.93
N SER A 665 56.17 3.89 16.51
CA SER A 665 57.54 3.74 16.99
C SER A 665 58.49 3.51 15.81
N ALA A 666 59.70 4.07 15.88
CA ALA A 666 60.73 3.80 14.88
C ALA A 666 61.39 2.43 15.08
N THR A 667 61.35 1.88 16.29
CA THR A 667 62.04 0.64 16.67
C THR A 667 61.13 -0.52 17.04
N GLY A 668 59.80 -0.31 17.05
CA GLY A 668 58.83 -1.29 17.51
C GLY A 668 58.85 -1.47 19.03
N SER A 669 59.10 -0.39 19.76
CA SER A 669 59.21 -0.38 21.22
C SER A 669 58.37 0.74 21.84
N SER A 670 57.81 0.47 23.02
CA SER A 670 57.11 1.49 23.81
C SER A 670 58.03 2.62 24.30
N SER A 671 59.36 2.44 24.25
CA SER A 671 60.35 3.40 24.76
C SER A 671 60.55 4.62 23.87
N ASP A 672 60.29 4.50 22.58
CA ASP A 672 60.31 5.58 21.57
C ASP A 672 58.94 5.80 20.92
N ALA A 673 57.89 5.20 21.49
CA ALA A 673 56.52 5.31 21.01
C ALA A 673 55.97 6.74 21.16
N ALA A 674 55.40 7.26 20.08
CA ALA A 674 54.68 8.52 20.04
C ALA A 674 53.19 8.25 19.76
N ALA A 675 52.30 8.90 20.52
CA ALA A 675 50.87 8.82 20.28
C ALA A 675 50.51 9.47 18.95
N ILE A 676 49.70 8.78 18.14
CA ILE A 676 49.20 9.27 16.88
C ILE A 676 47.95 10.11 17.17
N SER A 677 48.11 11.43 17.11
CA SER A 677 47.05 12.37 17.48
C SER A 677 45.75 12.13 16.70
N GLY A 678 44.64 11.96 17.43
CA GLY A 678 43.30 11.75 16.87
C GLY A 678 43.01 10.33 16.37
N ALA A 679 43.97 9.42 16.44
CA ALA A 679 43.75 8.01 16.11
C ALA A 679 43.20 7.27 17.34
N THR A 680 41.90 7.37 17.57
CA THR A 680 41.20 6.74 18.71
C THR A 680 40.14 5.72 18.33
N SER A 681 39.96 5.47 17.03
CA SER A 681 39.03 4.45 16.53
C SER A 681 39.61 3.05 16.67
N VAL A 682 38.74 2.04 16.72
CA VAL A 682 39.09 0.61 16.66
C VAL A 682 39.87 0.29 15.38
N THR A 683 39.66 1.05 14.29
CA THR A 683 40.41 0.88 13.03
C THR A 683 41.27 2.10 12.73
N TYR A 684 42.54 1.86 12.37
CA TYR A 684 43.50 2.89 11.97
C TYR A 684 44.04 2.64 10.56
N TYR A 685 44.35 3.73 9.85
CA TYR A 685 44.90 3.71 8.49
C TYR A 685 46.25 4.42 8.48
N PRO A 686 47.38 3.67 8.47
CA PRO A 686 48.70 4.28 8.47
C PRO A 686 48.97 5.05 7.18
N THR A 687 49.55 6.23 7.29
CA THR A 687 49.88 7.10 6.14
C THR A 687 51.19 6.70 5.48
N ILE A 688 51.44 7.14 4.23
CA ILE A 688 52.72 6.91 3.53
C ILE A 688 53.93 7.42 4.34
N GLY A 689 53.75 8.48 5.14
CA GLY A 689 54.81 9.04 5.98
C GLY A 689 55.30 8.09 7.08
N GLN A 690 54.53 7.04 7.38
CA GLN A 690 54.80 6.05 8.44
C GLN A 690 55.39 4.74 7.85
N ALA A 691 55.72 4.72 6.56
CA ALA A 691 56.42 3.60 5.95
C ALA A 691 57.81 3.45 6.60
N GLY A 692 58.11 2.24 7.08
CA GLY A 692 59.31 1.93 7.86
C GLY A 692 59.12 2.02 9.38
N SER A 693 58.01 2.57 9.88
CA SER A 693 57.68 2.62 11.30
C SER A 693 56.89 1.40 11.76
N TYR A 694 56.73 1.24 13.06
CA TYR A 694 55.87 0.24 13.71
C TYR A 694 54.69 0.93 14.35
N ILE A 695 53.55 0.24 14.44
CA ILE A 695 52.35 0.72 15.13
C ILE A 695 51.88 -0.25 16.22
N ALA A 696 51.27 0.28 17.26
CA ALA A 696 50.57 -0.46 18.31
C ALA A 696 49.35 0.34 18.76
N PHE A 697 48.30 -0.31 19.24
CA PHE A 697 47.22 0.35 19.98
C PHE A 697 47.29 0.04 21.47
N ARG A 698 46.76 0.95 22.28
CA ARG A 698 46.50 0.78 23.71
C ARG A 698 45.01 0.86 23.97
N VAL A 699 44.50 0.10 24.94
CA VAL A 699 43.08 0.11 25.34
C VAL A 699 42.96 0.31 26.86
N THR A 700 42.04 1.18 27.29
CA THR A 700 41.66 1.35 28.70
C THR A 700 40.18 0.97 28.86
N PRO A 701 39.86 -0.25 29.36
CA PRO A 701 38.49 -0.70 29.45
C PRO A 701 37.73 0.08 30.53
N VAL A 702 36.46 0.38 30.26
CA VAL A 702 35.56 1.01 31.23
C VAL A 702 34.34 0.12 31.42
N ALA A 703 33.94 -0.12 32.67
CA ALA A 703 32.74 -0.84 33.06
C ALA A 703 31.54 0.11 33.14
N SER A 704 30.35 -0.40 32.81
CA SER A 704 29.09 0.36 32.81
C SER A 704 28.51 0.59 34.22
N THR A 705 28.94 -0.20 35.19
CA THR A 705 28.64 -0.09 36.62
C THR A 705 29.93 -0.29 37.43
N GLY A 706 29.91 0.03 38.73
CA GLY A 706 31.06 -0.27 39.59
C GLY A 706 32.22 0.73 39.52
N ASP A 707 33.41 0.31 39.93
CA ASP A 707 34.66 1.08 39.76
C ASP A 707 35.01 1.12 38.27
N THR A 708 34.57 2.20 37.61
CA THR A 708 34.32 2.15 36.17
C THR A 708 35.56 2.03 35.30
N SER A 709 36.79 2.32 35.75
CA SER A 709 37.96 2.36 34.85
C SER A 709 39.03 1.35 35.19
N GLY A 710 39.37 0.50 34.22
CA GLY A 710 40.49 -0.42 34.26
C GLY A 710 41.86 0.23 34.00
N ILE A 711 42.89 -0.61 33.97
CA ILE A 711 44.26 -0.21 33.59
C ILE A 711 44.42 -0.22 32.06
N THR A 712 45.28 0.66 31.54
CA THR A 712 45.60 0.71 30.11
C THR A 712 46.56 -0.41 29.72
N GLU A 713 46.18 -1.21 28.72
CA GLU A 713 46.99 -2.32 28.19
C GLU A 713 47.47 -2.02 26.75
N GLU A 714 48.67 -2.50 26.38
CA GLU A 714 49.30 -2.27 25.06
C GLU A 714 49.35 -3.54 24.21
N SER A 715 48.98 -3.44 22.94
CA SER A 715 49.11 -4.52 21.95
C SER A 715 50.56 -4.75 21.51
N SER A 716 50.81 -5.87 20.83
CA SER A 716 52.12 -6.08 20.18
C SER A 716 52.35 -5.11 19.03
N TRP A 717 53.61 -4.71 18.82
CA TRP A 717 54.00 -3.82 17.73
C TRP A 717 53.97 -4.52 16.36
N VAL A 718 53.31 -3.89 15.38
CA VAL A 718 53.23 -4.36 13.99
C VAL A 718 54.04 -3.43 13.08
N GLY A 719 55.02 -4.01 12.38
CA GLY A 719 55.90 -3.29 11.45
C GLY A 719 57.21 -4.03 11.18
N PRO A 720 58.16 -3.41 10.45
CA PRO A 720 58.06 -2.06 9.91
C PRO A 720 57.05 -2.02 8.75
N LEU A 721 56.24 -0.97 8.69
CA LEU A 721 55.17 -0.85 7.70
C LEU A 721 55.75 -0.73 6.29
N THR A 722 55.31 -1.59 5.37
CA THR A 722 55.79 -1.57 3.97
C THR A 722 54.95 -0.63 3.10
N GLN A 723 55.57 -0.04 2.06
CA GLN A 723 54.88 0.74 1.03
C GLN A 723 54.71 -0.12 -0.23
N THR A 724 53.48 -0.26 -0.73
CA THR A 724 53.22 -0.88 -2.03
C THR A 724 53.23 0.19 -3.12
N ILE A 725 53.97 0.00 -4.22
CA ILE A 725 53.94 0.86 -5.41
C ILE A 725 53.25 0.11 -6.55
N THR A 726 52.15 0.65 -7.08
CA THR A 726 51.47 0.12 -8.26
C THR A 726 52.02 0.79 -9.53
N VAL A 727 52.57 0.03 -10.46
CA VAL A 727 52.99 0.52 -11.79
C VAL A 727 51.97 0.05 -12.84
N TYR A 728 51.41 0.98 -13.61
CA TYR A 728 50.56 0.66 -14.77
C TYR A 728 51.40 0.70 -16.04
N GLY A 729 51.26 -0.31 -16.90
CA GLY A 729 51.83 -0.32 -18.25
C GLY A 729 50.96 -1.15 -19.20
N GLU A 730 50.64 -0.58 -20.37
CA GLU A 730 50.02 -1.31 -21.48
C GLU A 730 51.08 -2.00 -22.33
N ILE A 731 50.85 -3.26 -22.72
CA ILE A 731 51.68 -3.99 -23.69
C ILE A 731 50.86 -4.16 -24.97
N THR A 732 51.44 -3.83 -26.12
CA THR A 732 50.84 -4.04 -27.45
C THR A 732 51.67 -5.01 -28.30
N ALA A 733 50.95 -5.89 -29.04
CA ALA A 733 51.34 -6.75 -30.18
C ALA A 733 51.96 -8.15 -29.90
N PRO A 734 52.09 -9.05 -30.91
CA PRO A 734 51.18 -9.47 -32.00
C PRO A 734 50.91 -11.00 -31.98
N ASP A 735 50.01 -11.49 -32.85
CA ASP A 735 49.60 -12.89 -32.99
C ASP A 735 50.76 -13.91 -33.08
N ASP A 736 50.58 -15.04 -32.40
CA ASP A 736 51.36 -16.29 -32.46
C ASP A 736 52.86 -16.23 -32.10
N VAL A 737 53.16 -16.20 -30.78
CA VAL A 737 54.34 -16.89 -30.23
C VAL A 737 54.04 -17.45 -28.83
N ASP A 738 54.10 -18.77 -28.69
CA ASP A 738 53.85 -19.54 -27.46
C ASP A 738 54.94 -19.40 -26.36
N HIS A 739 55.87 -18.44 -26.45
CA HIS A 739 56.90 -18.18 -25.44
C HIS A 739 57.30 -16.69 -25.42
N TRP A 740 57.15 -16.05 -24.26
CA TRP A 740 57.66 -14.70 -24.00
C TRP A 740 59.00 -14.79 -23.27
N PRO A 741 60.14 -14.41 -23.87
CA PRO A 741 61.40 -14.33 -23.13
C PRO A 741 61.46 -13.00 -22.35
N PHE A 742 61.16 -13.03 -21.06
CA PHE A 742 61.57 -11.94 -20.17
C PHE A 742 63.02 -12.18 -19.72
N LYS A 743 63.89 -11.20 -19.97
CA LYS A 743 65.25 -11.16 -19.43
C LYS A 743 65.33 -10.06 -18.38
N LEU A 744 65.22 -10.42 -17.10
CA LEU A 744 65.46 -9.52 -15.98
C LEU A 744 66.97 -9.38 -15.75
N THR A 745 67.51 -8.21 -16.03
CA THR A 745 68.89 -7.83 -15.66
C THR A 745 68.87 -7.13 -14.31
N GLN A 746 68.62 -7.87 -13.23
CA GLN A 746 69.14 -7.61 -11.87
C GLN A 746 68.61 -8.66 -10.87
N THR A 747 69.42 -8.94 -9.86
CA THR A 747 69.28 -9.99 -8.86
C THR A 747 68.25 -9.63 -7.78
N THR A 748 67.04 -10.19 -7.90
CA THR A 748 66.21 -10.62 -6.76
C THR A 748 65.16 -11.63 -7.26
N ASN A 749 64.85 -12.62 -6.42
CA ASN A 749 63.96 -13.73 -6.73
C ASN A 749 62.52 -13.22 -6.91
N ILE A 750 61.92 -13.49 -8.06
CA ILE A 750 60.50 -13.24 -8.34
C ILE A 750 59.83 -14.60 -8.45
N GLU A 751 58.77 -14.82 -7.66
CA GLU A 751 57.89 -15.97 -7.76
C GLU A 751 56.54 -15.47 -8.33
N ILE A 752 56.00 -16.16 -9.34
CA ILE A 752 54.81 -15.74 -10.09
C ILE A 752 53.69 -16.73 -9.78
N ASN A 753 52.62 -16.30 -9.12
CA ASN A 753 51.39 -17.09 -8.96
C ASN A 753 50.27 -16.48 -9.79
N VAL A 754 49.58 -17.32 -10.56
CA VAL A 754 48.40 -16.97 -11.37
C VAL A 754 47.21 -17.72 -10.80
N GLU A 755 46.20 -17.01 -10.30
CA GLU A 755 44.92 -17.62 -9.91
C GLU A 755 43.81 -17.20 -10.88
N SER A 756 43.10 -18.17 -11.44
CA SER A 756 41.84 -17.96 -12.17
C SER A 756 40.65 -18.29 -11.29
N TYR A 757 39.60 -17.48 -11.41
CA TYR A 757 38.35 -17.63 -10.66
C TYR A 757 37.57 -18.85 -11.16
N GLU A 758 37.76 -19.99 -10.51
CA GLU A 758 36.75 -21.00 -10.18
C GLU A 758 37.48 -22.13 -9.44
N GLY A 759 36.88 -22.60 -8.34
CA GLY A 759 37.56 -23.40 -7.35
C GLY A 759 38.29 -24.62 -7.93
N TRP A 760 39.36 -25.00 -7.23
CA TRP A 760 39.67 -26.32 -6.67
C TRP A 760 41.16 -26.25 -6.26
N ALA A 761 41.46 -26.47 -4.99
CA ALA A 761 42.78 -26.23 -4.42
C ALA A 761 43.82 -27.30 -4.80
N PHE A 762 45.03 -26.87 -5.18
CA PHE A 762 46.28 -27.63 -5.08
C PHE A 762 47.42 -26.70 -4.65
N GLY A 763 48.32 -27.20 -3.79
CA GLY A 763 49.20 -26.42 -2.91
C GLY A 763 50.45 -25.80 -3.51
N SER A 764 51.08 -24.92 -2.71
CA SER A 764 52.41 -24.35 -2.95
C SER A 764 53.51 -25.35 -2.55
N PHE A 765 54.52 -25.48 -3.40
CA PHE A 765 55.73 -26.27 -3.16
C PHE A 765 56.89 -25.32 -2.85
N SER A 766 57.60 -25.56 -1.75
CA SER A 766 59.01 -25.16 -1.63
C SER A 766 59.81 -26.44 -1.40
N HIS A 767 60.86 -26.68 -2.19
CA HIS A 767 61.75 -27.82 -1.97
C HIS A 767 63.22 -27.43 -2.04
N ASN A 768 63.95 -27.80 -1.00
CA ASN A 768 65.40 -27.97 -0.93
C ASN A 768 65.64 -29.35 -0.25
N ASP A 769 65.96 -30.41 -1.03
CA ASP A 769 66.17 -31.81 -0.56
C ASP A 769 67.57 -32.03 0.10
N PRO A 770 67.84 -33.09 0.93
CA PRO A 770 67.65 -34.52 0.60
C PRO A 770 67.04 -35.46 1.71
N GLN A 771 66.09 -36.32 1.29
CA GLN A 771 65.69 -37.67 1.81
C GLN A 771 64.38 -37.83 2.60
N LEU A 772 63.27 -38.17 1.91
CA LEU A 772 62.62 -39.51 1.85
C LEU A 772 61.18 -39.41 1.31
N CYS A 773 60.91 -40.17 0.25
CA CYS A 773 59.62 -40.34 -0.44
C CYS A 773 58.59 -41.13 0.40
N PHE A 774 57.28 -40.96 0.16
CA PHE A 774 56.36 -42.09 -0.14
C PHE A 774 55.08 -41.65 -0.89
N GLU A 775 54.66 -42.52 -1.80
CA GLU A 775 53.58 -42.44 -2.78
C GLU A 775 52.16 -42.61 -2.19
N CYS A 776 51.17 -42.06 -2.88
CA CYS A 776 49.74 -42.33 -2.69
C CYS A 776 49.36 -43.76 -3.11
N HIS A 777 48.47 -44.41 -2.35
CA HIS A 777 47.66 -45.53 -2.83
C HIS A 777 46.21 -45.41 -2.33
N TYR A 778 45.29 -45.58 -3.28
CA TYR A 778 43.84 -45.72 -3.12
C TYR A 778 43.46 -47.20 -2.90
N ASN A 779 42.38 -47.45 -2.15
CA ASN A 779 41.49 -48.65 -2.02
C ASN A 779 41.06 -48.77 -0.54
N GLY A 780 39.80 -48.91 -0.11
CA GLY A 780 38.61 -49.58 -0.64
C GLY A 780 38.13 -50.59 0.42
N TYR A 781 36.80 -50.65 0.68
CA TYR A 781 36.03 -51.60 1.54
C TYR A 781 35.72 -51.22 3.02
N GLY A 782 34.42 -51.22 3.38
CA GLY A 782 33.88 -51.62 4.70
C GLY A 782 33.28 -53.04 4.63
N PRO A 783 32.39 -53.53 5.53
CA PRO A 783 32.01 -53.13 6.90
C PRO A 783 32.11 -54.30 7.93
N ASP A 784 31.50 -54.15 9.13
CA ASP A 784 30.93 -55.17 10.05
C ASP A 784 31.53 -55.44 11.46
N ASP A 785 30.55 -55.50 12.39
CA ASP A 785 30.38 -56.30 13.63
C ASP A 785 30.84 -55.85 15.04
N LEU A 786 29.85 -55.30 15.80
CA LEU A 786 29.20 -55.84 17.02
C LEU A 786 30.03 -56.56 18.13
N PHE A 787 29.95 -56.07 19.39
CA PHE A 787 29.35 -56.76 20.58
C PHE A 787 29.65 -56.05 21.93
N PHE A 788 28.63 -55.95 22.80
CA PHE A 788 28.64 -55.54 24.23
C PHE A 788 28.93 -56.75 25.18
N PRO A 789 29.26 -56.60 26.50
CA PRO A 789 28.23 -56.45 27.57
C PRO A 789 28.59 -55.64 28.85
N ALA A 790 27.59 -54.87 29.30
CA ALA A 790 26.98 -54.73 30.64
C ALA A 790 27.77 -54.62 31.97
N GLY A 791 27.39 -53.60 32.77
CA GLY A 791 27.46 -53.62 34.25
C GLY A 791 27.20 -52.25 34.91
N GLY A 792 25.95 -51.89 35.21
CA GLY A 792 25.59 -50.80 36.17
C GLY A 792 25.23 -51.37 37.56
N PRO A 793 24.66 -50.61 38.53
CA PRO A 793 24.24 -49.18 38.55
C PRO A 793 24.94 -48.38 39.72
N THR A 794 24.88 -47.06 39.88
CA THR A 794 23.72 -46.20 40.21
C THR A 794 24.06 -44.69 40.18
N ASN A 795 23.06 -43.90 39.81
CA ASN A 795 22.74 -42.49 40.15
C ASN A 795 23.53 -41.32 39.51
N GLY A 796 22.81 -40.51 38.73
CA GLY A 796 23.08 -39.07 38.62
C GLY A 796 22.82 -38.39 37.26
N VAL A 797 21.54 -38.09 36.97
CA VAL A 797 21.00 -36.91 36.23
C VAL A 797 21.38 -36.67 34.74
N ASN A 798 20.36 -36.36 33.95
CA ASN A 798 20.32 -36.16 32.49
C ASN A 798 20.81 -34.78 31.99
N ASN A 799 21.44 -34.84 30.80
CA ASN A 799 21.30 -34.06 29.56
C ASN A 799 21.45 -32.53 29.44
N ASP A 800 22.30 -32.23 28.44
CA ASP A 800 22.14 -31.33 27.29
C ASP A 800 22.41 -29.82 27.40
N LYS A 801 23.37 -29.42 26.55
CA LYS A 801 23.39 -28.30 25.60
C LYS A 801 22.65 -27.02 25.98
N LEU A 802 23.37 -25.90 25.90
CA LEU A 802 22.93 -24.70 25.16
C LEU A 802 24.14 -23.82 24.83
N ILE A 803 24.33 -23.60 23.52
CA ILE A 803 25.19 -22.57 22.92
C ILE A 803 24.28 -21.37 22.69
N SER A 804 24.67 -20.21 23.21
CA SER A 804 24.02 -18.92 22.96
C SER A 804 24.89 -18.07 22.05
N ASN A 805 24.34 -17.69 20.89
CA ASN A 805 24.74 -16.52 20.10
C ASN A 805 23.66 -15.46 20.31
N ILE A 806 24.02 -14.23 20.70
CA ILE A 806 23.23 -13.02 20.44
C ILE A 806 24.14 -11.89 19.96
N VAL A 807 23.62 -11.22 18.94
CA VAL A 807 24.07 -10.08 18.15
C VAL A 807 23.90 -8.77 18.93
N LEU A 808 24.84 -7.82 18.79
CA LEU A 808 24.62 -6.41 19.09
C LEU A 808 25.00 -5.55 17.86
N LEU A 809 24.11 -4.62 17.56
CA LEU A 809 24.24 -3.56 16.57
C LEU A 809 23.98 -2.23 17.28
N ASP A 810 24.75 -1.25 16.84
CA ASP A 810 25.09 0.05 17.42
C ASP A 810 24.00 1.13 17.29
N ALA A 811 23.99 2.10 18.22
CA ALA A 811 23.35 3.40 18.06
C ALA A 811 23.93 4.43 19.06
N ALA A 812 24.90 5.22 18.59
CA ALA A 812 25.50 6.33 19.32
C ALA A 812 24.63 7.61 19.31
N ARG A 813 24.66 8.35 20.43
CA ARG A 813 24.37 9.79 20.54
C ARG A 813 25.63 10.51 21.02
N SER A 814 25.90 11.69 20.49
CA SER A 814 26.93 12.61 21.00
C SER A 814 26.33 13.96 21.39
N THR A 815 26.66 14.43 22.59
CA THR A 815 26.56 15.84 23.04
C THR A 815 27.97 16.39 23.25
N ALA A 816 28.16 17.68 23.02
CA ALA A 816 29.36 18.42 23.45
C ALA A 816 28.98 19.85 23.85
N ALA A 817 29.80 20.39 24.76
CA ALA A 817 29.49 21.40 25.76
C ALA A 817 29.93 22.86 25.44
N GLU A 818 29.66 23.71 26.43
CA GLU A 818 29.68 25.17 26.59
C GLU A 818 30.99 25.93 26.32
N ALA A 819 30.90 27.26 26.07
CA ALA A 819 31.26 28.31 27.05
C ALA A 819 31.21 29.78 26.51
N ASP A 820 30.49 30.62 27.26
CA ASP A 820 30.88 31.94 27.82
C ASP A 820 30.53 33.34 27.22
N THR A 821 30.08 34.19 28.17
CA THR A 821 30.02 35.66 28.30
C THR A 821 29.04 36.56 27.50
N GLY A 822 27.95 36.93 28.20
CA GLY A 822 27.71 38.32 28.70
C GLY A 822 27.17 39.41 27.76
N TYR A 823 25.96 39.92 28.03
CA TYR A 823 25.68 41.32 28.39
C TYR A 823 24.19 41.55 28.73
N ARG A 824 23.94 42.42 29.73
CA ARG A 824 22.62 42.87 30.21
C ARG A 824 21.96 43.91 29.30
N LYS A 825 20.63 44.03 29.47
CA LYS A 825 19.73 45.23 29.49
C LYS A 825 18.53 45.01 28.57
N ASP A 826 17.32 45.49 28.82
CA ASP A 826 16.61 46.15 29.93
C ASP A 826 15.18 46.37 29.35
N TRP A 827 14.14 46.28 30.20
CA TRP A 827 12.83 46.96 30.07
C TRP A 827 11.88 46.47 28.96
N ALA A 828 10.56 46.61 29.04
CA ALA A 828 9.56 46.83 30.06
C ALA A 828 8.22 46.70 29.29
N GLU A 829 7.21 46.16 29.97
CA GLU A 829 5.75 46.23 29.72
C GLU A 829 5.17 47.53 29.08
N PRO A 830 3.85 47.66 28.78
CA PRO A 830 2.75 46.69 28.54
C PRO A 830 1.68 47.15 27.49
N CYS A 831 0.56 46.41 27.44
CA CYS A 831 -0.84 46.90 27.32
C CYS A 831 -1.58 47.03 25.96
N ALA A 832 -2.69 46.28 25.90
CA ALA A 832 -4.08 46.73 25.68
C ALA A 832 -4.76 46.55 24.31
N LEU A 833 -5.83 45.74 24.37
CA LEU A 833 -7.20 45.94 23.86
C LEU A 833 -7.41 46.18 22.35
N MET A 834 -8.06 45.21 21.70
CA MET A 834 -8.83 45.43 20.47
C MET A 834 -10.32 45.17 20.69
N GLY A 835 -11.14 46.07 20.16
CA GLY A 835 -12.55 45.86 19.83
C GLY A 835 -12.89 46.66 18.57
N GLY A 836 -13.80 46.13 17.75
CA GLY A 836 -14.54 46.92 16.73
C GLY A 836 -14.35 46.54 15.25
N GLU A 837 -14.99 45.46 14.83
CA GLU A 837 -16.05 45.36 13.79
C GLU A 837 -16.08 46.25 12.49
N LEU A 838 -16.35 45.54 11.37
CA LEU A 838 -17.13 45.86 10.12
C LEU A 838 -16.42 46.30 8.80
N GLY A 839 -16.65 45.51 7.73
CA GLY A 839 -16.82 45.98 6.32
C GLY A 839 -16.18 45.16 5.17
N PHE A 840 -16.98 44.39 4.41
CA PHE A 840 -16.71 43.78 3.07
C PHE A 840 -17.37 44.62 1.94
N PRO A 841 -17.22 44.44 0.58
CA PRO A 841 -16.89 43.20 -0.21
C PRO A 841 -16.06 43.34 -1.54
N GLY A 842 -15.80 42.20 -2.23
CA GLY A 842 -15.47 42.07 -3.69
C GLY A 842 -14.20 41.26 -4.04
N CYS A 843 -14.21 39.91 -4.11
CA CYS A 843 -14.48 38.99 -5.25
C CYS A 843 -13.24 38.58 -6.10
N ASP A 844 -12.78 37.32 -5.97
CA ASP A 844 -12.46 36.36 -7.05
C ASP A 844 -12.27 34.93 -6.47
N HIS A 845 -12.88 33.92 -7.13
CA HIS A 845 -13.07 32.49 -6.79
C HIS A 845 -11.95 31.57 -7.38
N PRO A 846 -11.85 30.22 -7.16
CA PRO A 846 -12.87 29.25 -6.70
C PRO A 846 -12.46 28.19 -5.63
N GLU A 847 -13.51 27.60 -5.01
CA GLU A 847 -13.72 26.18 -4.58
C GLU A 847 -12.70 25.44 -3.67
N ALA A 848 -13.05 24.65 -2.64
CA ALA A 848 -14.32 24.11 -2.15
C ALA A 848 -14.23 23.81 -0.62
N PHE A 849 -15.37 23.96 0.07
CA PHE A 849 -15.60 23.54 1.45
C PHE A 849 -16.19 22.12 1.46
N ASN A 850 -15.76 21.30 2.43
CA ASN A 850 -16.70 20.44 3.14
C ASN A 850 -16.40 20.51 4.65
N THR A 851 -17.46 20.73 5.44
CA THR A 851 -17.46 20.86 6.90
C THR A 851 -18.46 19.89 7.50
N ARG A 852 -18.33 19.71 8.82
CA ARG A 852 -19.22 19.05 9.82
C ARG A 852 -18.85 17.60 10.11
N SER A 853 -18.88 17.13 11.35
CA SER A 853 -19.26 17.70 12.66
C SER A 853 -18.88 16.66 13.71
N GLY A 854 -18.30 17.06 14.84
CA GLY A 854 -19.06 17.20 16.10
C GLY A 854 -18.38 16.33 17.15
N LEU A 855 -17.64 16.90 18.11
CA LEU A 855 -18.14 17.44 19.38
C LEU A 855 -18.93 16.40 20.20
N ASN A 856 -18.27 15.89 21.24
CA ASN A 856 -18.88 15.68 22.55
C ASN A 856 -17.81 15.92 23.64
N PRO A 857 -18.18 16.21 24.89
CA PRO A 857 -17.81 17.45 25.56
C PRO A 857 -16.88 17.24 26.75
N TYR A 858 -16.36 18.36 27.22
CA TYR A 858 -15.80 18.60 28.54
C TYR A 858 -16.43 17.77 29.68
N LEU A 859 -15.57 17.03 30.39
CA LEU A 859 -15.70 16.90 31.85
C LEU A 859 -14.55 17.66 32.52
N ASP A 860 -14.95 18.56 33.39
CA ASP A 860 -14.16 19.44 34.24
C ASP A 860 -13.43 18.64 35.34
N ILE A 861 -12.11 18.82 35.44
CA ILE A 861 -11.32 18.43 36.62
C ILE A 861 -10.41 19.60 37.03
N SER A 862 -11.04 20.73 37.35
CA SER A 862 -10.43 21.77 38.17
C SER A 862 -10.55 21.41 39.65
N ASN A 863 -9.56 20.66 40.16
CA ASN A 863 -9.01 20.73 41.53
C ASN A 863 -8.39 19.38 41.90
N MET A 864 -7.07 19.24 41.76
CA MET A 864 -6.25 18.49 42.73
C MET A 864 -4.76 18.87 42.59
N PRO A 865 -4.00 18.86 43.70
CA PRO A 865 -2.70 19.53 43.81
C PRO A 865 -1.54 18.64 43.37
N ALA A 866 -0.41 19.29 43.09
CA ALA A 866 0.86 18.72 42.70
C ALA A 866 1.39 17.63 43.67
N GLY A 867 1.96 16.55 43.10
CA GLY A 867 2.80 15.63 43.85
C GLY A 867 3.13 14.30 43.15
N MET A 868 4.35 14.23 42.61
CA MET A 868 5.13 13.01 42.28
C MET A 868 4.69 12.10 41.13
N TYR A 869 5.53 12.07 40.10
CA TYR A 869 5.58 11.04 39.07
C TYR A 869 6.33 9.82 39.59
N PHE A 870 5.68 8.66 39.61
CA PHE A 870 6.35 7.35 39.58
C PHE A 870 6.10 6.72 38.21
N LEU A 871 7.20 6.37 37.53
CA LEU A 871 7.19 5.58 36.31
C LEU A 871 7.06 4.10 36.72
N ALA A 872 5.89 3.50 36.53
CA ALA A 872 5.68 2.06 36.70
C ALA A 872 5.52 1.41 35.32
N ILE A 873 6.55 0.67 34.89
CA ILE A 873 6.48 -0.24 33.75
C ILE A 873 5.91 -1.57 34.29
N GLY A 874 4.62 -1.81 34.08
CA GLY A 874 3.95 -3.06 34.39
C GLY A 874 3.76 -3.89 33.12
N ALA A 875 4.58 -4.92 32.94
CA ALA A 875 4.33 -5.99 31.99
C ALA A 875 3.29 -6.96 32.57
N GLN A 876 2.26 -7.30 31.79
CA GLN A 876 1.29 -8.36 32.09
C GLN A 876 1.67 -9.63 31.30
N PRO A 877 1.66 -10.83 31.91
CA PRO A 877 1.87 -12.09 31.22
C PRO A 877 0.53 -12.66 30.70
N LEU A 878 0.52 -13.12 29.46
CA LEU A 878 -0.57 -13.94 28.92
C LEU A 878 -0.24 -15.42 29.18
N SER A 879 -1.11 -16.09 29.93
CA SER A 879 -1.17 -17.55 30.04
C SER A 879 -2.44 -18.06 29.36
N VAL A 880 -2.33 -18.99 28.40
CA VAL A 880 -3.39 -19.96 28.10
C VAL A 880 -2.76 -21.29 27.66
N ASN A 881 -2.99 -22.32 28.48
CA ASN A 881 -3.09 -23.75 28.14
C ASN A 881 -4.60 -24.04 27.97
N ASP A 882 -5.16 -24.98 27.19
CA ASP A 882 -4.66 -26.21 26.55
C ASP A 882 -5.68 -26.68 25.47
N ALA A 883 -5.18 -27.55 24.58
CA ALA A 883 -5.86 -28.61 23.80
C ALA A 883 -6.69 -28.24 22.55
N TRP A 884 -6.32 -28.85 21.40
CA TRP A 884 -7.09 -29.95 20.79
C TRP A 884 -6.26 -30.73 19.76
N ASP A 885 -6.45 -32.04 19.79
CA ASP A 885 -5.81 -33.10 18.99
C ASP A 885 -6.30 -33.11 17.52
N GLY A 886 -5.44 -33.60 16.61
CA GLY A 886 -5.65 -33.56 15.17
C GLY A 886 -6.38 -34.76 14.55
N VAL A 887 -6.80 -34.61 13.28
CA VAL A 887 -6.96 -35.69 12.28
C VAL A 887 -6.71 -35.14 10.85
N ASN A 888 -5.64 -35.65 10.24
CA ASN A 888 -5.31 -35.99 8.85
C ASN A 888 -5.72 -35.18 7.59
N ASP A 889 -4.65 -34.84 6.86
CA ASP A 889 -4.32 -35.06 5.43
C ASP A 889 -5.24 -34.63 4.28
N GLY A 890 -4.65 -33.82 3.38
CA GLY A 890 -5.11 -33.71 2.00
C GLY A 890 -4.56 -32.53 1.16
N GLY A 891 -3.26 -32.55 0.84
CA GLY A 891 -2.72 -32.21 -0.50
C GLY A 891 -2.79 -30.78 -1.08
N GLY A 892 -1.61 -30.24 -1.42
CA GLY A 892 -1.33 -29.78 -2.79
C GLY A 892 -1.08 -28.28 -3.05
N GLY A 893 0.20 -27.90 -3.18
CA GLY A 893 0.77 -26.85 -4.05
C GLY A 893 0.29 -25.40 -3.90
N SER A 894 0.94 -24.35 -4.40
CA SER A 894 2.30 -24.06 -4.89
C SER A 894 2.28 -22.57 -5.31
N PHE A 895 3.41 -21.86 -5.17
CA PHE A 895 3.72 -20.53 -5.73
C PHE A 895 2.86 -19.35 -5.21
N GLY A 896 3.35 -18.12 -5.06
CA GLY A 896 4.64 -17.50 -5.36
C GLY A 896 4.42 -15.98 -5.21
N HIS A 897 5.33 -15.28 -4.54
CA HIS A 897 5.35 -13.82 -4.50
C HIS A 897 5.94 -13.30 -5.83
N SER A 898 5.28 -12.33 -6.47
CA SER A 898 5.85 -11.51 -7.54
C SER A 898 5.88 -10.05 -7.13
N TRP A 899 7.07 -9.48 -7.26
CA TRP A 899 7.43 -8.08 -7.14
C TRP A 899 7.26 -7.33 -8.47
N VAL A 900 7.61 -6.03 -8.42
CA VAL A 900 8.17 -5.17 -9.49
C VAL A 900 7.11 -4.35 -10.22
N ALA A 901 7.27 -3.03 -10.35
CA ALA A 901 8.00 -2.34 -11.43
C ALA A 901 7.87 -0.82 -11.22
N GLU A 902 8.64 0.12 -11.77
CA GLU A 902 9.77 0.30 -12.71
C GLU A 902 10.05 1.84 -12.64
N ALA A 903 11.08 2.49 -13.18
CA ALA A 903 11.64 2.46 -14.54
C ALA A 903 12.90 3.38 -14.57
N ASP A 904 13.84 3.13 -15.48
CA ASP A 904 13.95 3.93 -16.70
C ASP A 904 15.23 3.64 -17.53
N TRP A 905 14.98 3.07 -18.71
CA TRP A 905 15.23 3.64 -20.05
C TRP A 905 16.56 3.51 -20.83
N ASN A 906 16.39 2.95 -22.04
CA ASN A 906 17.06 3.13 -23.34
C ASN A 906 18.50 2.61 -23.58
N ALA A 907 18.87 2.03 -24.73
CA ALA A 907 18.16 1.56 -25.94
C ALA A 907 19.14 0.76 -26.85
N ASP A 908 18.55 -0.11 -27.68
CA ASP A 908 18.90 -0.52 -29.06
C ASP A 908 19.84 -1.69 -29.43
N ASN A 909 19.29 -2.46 -30.39
CA ASN A 909 19.71 -3.66 -31.09
C ASN A 909 20.85 -3.47 -32.11
N TYR A 910 21.77 -4.46 -32.21
CA TYR A 910 22.25 -5.02 -33.50
C TYR A 910 23.09 -6.30 -33.28
N ASP A 911 22.71 -7.40 -33.93
CA ASP A 911 23.62 -8.43 -34.47
C ASP A 911 23.94 -7.96 -35.92
N PRO A 912 25.19 -7.95 -36.46
CA PRO A 912 26.05 -9.13 -36.56
C PRO A 912 27.56 -8.90 -36.33
N GLN A 913 28.23 -10.03 -36.05
CA GLN A 913 29.69 -10.22 -36.07
C GLN A 913 30.46 -9.30 -37.04
N PRO A 914 31.58 -8.76 -36.57
CA PRO A 914 32.85 -9.15 -37.18
C PRO A 914 33.83 -9.58 -36.09
N ALA A 915 34.52 -10.70 -36.31
CA ALA A 915 35.65 -11.09 -35.47
C ALA A 915 36.63 -9.91 -35.27
N PRO A 916 36.88 -9.47 -34.03
CA PRO A 916 37.97 -8.54 -33.75
C PRO A 916 38.96 -9.23 -32.83
N THR A 917 40.08 -9.68 -33.41
CA THR A 917 41.41 -9.75 -32.80
C THR A 917 41.46 -9.81 -31.26
N ASP A 918 41.84 -10.98 -30.75
CA ASP A 918 42.23 -11.24 -29.37
C ASP A 918 43.06 -10.10 -28.77
N TYR A 919 42.50 -9.40 -27.77
CA TYR A 919 43.28 -8.79 -26.70
C TYR A 919 42.59 -9.11 -25.38
N LYS A 920 43.00 -10.21 -24.74
CA LYS A 920 42.68 -10.45 -23.33
C LYS A 920 43.44 -9.40 -22.50
N ASN A 921 42.72 -8.50 -21.86
CA ASN A 921 43.29 -7.67 -20.80
C ASN A 921 43.51 -8.52 -19.56
N TYR A 922 44.77 -8.87 -19.28
CA TYR A 922 45.17 -9.52 -18.04
C TYR A 922 45.50 -8.44 -17.01
N LYS A 923 44.83 -8.47 -15.84
CA LYS A 923 45.28 -7.72 -14.66
C LYS A 923 46.30 -8.57 -13.91
N ILE A 924 47.58 -8.22 -14.00
CA ILE A 924 48.64 -8.85 -13.22
C ILE A 924 48.95 -7.94 -12.05
N THR A 925 48.67 -8.40 -10.83
CA THR A 925 49.02 -7.70 -9.60
C THR A 925 50.40 -8.19 -9.16
N PHE A 926 51.37 -7.28 -9.03
CA PHE A 926 52.68 -7.59 -8.47
C PHE A 926 52.69 -7.22 -6.99
N THR A 927 52.91 -8.21 -6.12
CA THR A 927 53.17 -7.99 -4.69
C THR A 927 54.68 -8.11 -4.48
N PHE A 928 55.31 -7.05 -3.98
CA PHE A 928 56.72 -7.05 -3.61
C PHE A 928 56.80 -7.23 -2.09
N ASN A 929 57.63 -8.17 -1.62
CA ASN A 929 57.99 -8.26 -0.20
C ASN A 929 59.12 -7.28 0.13
#